data_AF-A0A848NL07-F1
#
_entry.id   AF-A0A848NL07-F1
#
_cell.length_a   1.000
_cell.length_b   1.000
_cell.length_c   1.000
_cell.angle_alpha   90.00
_cell.angle_beta   90.00
_cell.angle_gamma   90.00
#
_symmetry.space_group_name_H-M   'P 1'
#
loop_
_entity.id
_entity.type
_entity.pdbx_description
1 polymer ?
#
loop_
_entity_poly.entity_id
_entity_poly.type
_entity_poly.pdbx_seq_one_letter_code
_entity_poly.pdbx_strand_id
1 'polypeptide(L)'
;MQTDDPGAVTISGERIDTTGVMRFGELVTLGANITLKGASVTLAGGANSTDERQGLTIEGPATINGPVGAGANGRLAYLTVDGDATLGGGPLKTVGEQSYLGKVELSGNAQLSTANAKVTFNDTVTSGNGSGLTVSSGAGAVRFAEQVGDATTGRLGALVVNSDGATTFDKAVYAASVGTSAGGTVAINGGLVDTTGTQSYGERAVFGTDTVLKGSTVSLLGGGDGKHDLTIDGNAVLKGPLGANDPLASLTVKGNATLGAGSIVTDGEQSYQGNVTVGGDVSVTSRQGDIGFDRAVDGGHGLTVVANQGEVTFSGPVGQGSRLGDLKVSAAGDIVLDGPVRAASVQTGGNGDVLINGGSVDTTGTQQYGQHVILSGVDTTLTGTNVQLKAGVDGTESGKQGLVIAGNADIQGDVGATTPLRTVAVSGATTLGGGKTHTTGDQVYNGAVTLKGDRDLTSDTGSVILGSKLDGGNGNNLNVNAGKNIQVAGDATGLGSLTLRAVDTIVFNGDVSAYRVQQLEAKTASYNGAVRASGPDGIDISGGTLSFGKDVTADTGSIRIANTSPTGTTSFGAGSTVKAATGFTQTGGAGLTLPAQLLVTQGPINLGVPAKLQGGNAVIQTNGDITAVGLSGPQTSLTLASGVGALRIGLNDADPSHKLDLPRPTVLPPGLRATAGALGPHTGSLAPTSPRTPLRRPPSYTHGATAGPSHVLARLGAETR
;
A
#
# COMPACT_ATOMS: atom_id res chain seq x y z
N MET A 1 42.65 42.11 -55.76
CA MET A 1 41.53 42.94 -56.26
C MET A 1 40.92 43.63 -55.07
N GLN A 2 40.84 44.96 -55.06
CA GLN A 2 40.24 45.73 -53.97
C GLN A 2 39.27 46.74 -54.60
N THR A 3 38.04 46.78 -54.10
CA THR A 3 37.07 47.84 -54.41
C THR A 3 36.75 48.54 -53.09
N ASP A 4 37.12 49.82 -52.98
CA ASP A 4 36.99 50.62 -51.76
C ASP A 4 36.46 52.04 -52.01
N ASP A 5 35.85 52.27 -53.17
CA ASP A 5 35.16 53.53 -53.48
C ASP A 5 33.71 53.54 -52.94
N PRO A 6 33.05 54.70 -52.82
CA PRO A 6 31.61 54.77 -52.55
C PRO A 6 30.80 54.42 -53.81
N GLY A 7 30.13 53.26 -53.81
CA GLY A 7 29.34 52.79 -54.96
C GLY A 7 28.72 51.40 -54.78
N ALA A 8 28.31 50.78 -55.89
CA ALA A 8 27.79 49.42 -55.96
C ALA A 8 28.60 48.61 -56.96
N VAL A 9 29.09 47.44 -56.55
CA VAL A 9 29.84 46.53 -57.43
C VAL A 9 28.87 45.52 -58.02
N THR A 10 28.68 45.53 -59.34
CA THR A 10 27.92 44.48 -60.03
C THR A 10 28.88 43.50 -60.70
N ILE A 11 28.76 42.21 -60.39
CA ILE A 11 29.52 41.14 -61.04
C ILE A 11 28.59 40.42 -62.01
N SER A 12 28.80 40.60 -63.31
CA SER A 12 27.99 39.96 -64.37
C SER A 12 28.64 38.70 -64.97
N GLY A 13 29.89 38.38 -64.60
CA GLY A 13 30.59 37.19 -65.06
C GLY A 13 30.32 35.96 -64.20
N GLU A 14 30.67 34.77 -64.71
CA GLU A 14 30.47 33.50 -64.00
C GLU A 14 31.65 33.12 -63.10
N ARG A 15 32.83 33.71 -63.29
CA ARG A 15 34.03 33.44 -62.49
C ARG A 15 34.96 34.64 -62.38
N ILE A 16 35.52 34.85 -61.19
CA ILE A 16 36.69 35.71 -60.95
C ILE A 16 37.76 34.83 -60.30
N ASP A 17 38.90 34.70 -60.96
CA ASP A 17 40.03 33.90 -60.49
C ASP A 17 41.25 34.80 -60.29
N THR A 18 41.78 34.82 -59.07
CA THR A 18 42.97 35.60 -58.71
C THR A 18 43.90 34.77 -57.85
N THR A 19 45.21 35.01 -57.94
CA THR A 19 46.21 34.40 -57.05
C THR A 19 46.38 35.16 -55.74
N GLY A 20 45.79 36.35 -55.62
CA GLY A 20 45.93 37.25 -54.47
C GLY A 20 44.66 37.39 -53.65
N VAL A 21 44.63 38.40 -52.78
CA VAL A 21 43.46 38.71 -51.96
C VAL A 21 42.41 39.48 -52.76
N MET A 22 41.13 39.11 -52.59
CA MET A 22 39.96 39.86 -53.05
C MET A 22 39.30 40.55 -51.86
N ARG A 23 39.09 41.87 -51.94
CA ARG A 23 38.35 42.65 -50.94
C ARG A 23 37.30 43.50 -51.62
N PHE A 24 36.05 43.31 -51.21
CA PHE A 24 34.93 44.15 -51.60
C PHE A 24 34.47 44.94 -50.36
N GLY A 25 34.74 46.24 -50.35
CA GLY A 25 34.30 47.16 -49.30
C GLY A 25 32.79 47.43 -49.37
N GLU A 26 32.25 47.49 -50.59
CA GLU A 26 30.85 47.78 -50.90
C GLU A 26 29.98 46.52 -50.95
N LEU A 27 28.67 46.70 -51.07
CA LEU A 27 27.72 45.61 -51.35
C LEU A 27 27.91 45.11 -52.79
N VAL A 28 28.16 43.81 -52.94
CA VAL A 28 28.29 43.16 -54.25
C VAL A 28 26.91 42.73 -54.77
N THR A 29 26.52 43.14 -55.97
CA THR A 29 25.31 42.68 -56.67
C THR A 29 25.68 41.63 -57.71
N LEU A 30 25.06 40.46 -57.66
CA LEU A 30 25.34 39.34 -58.55
C LEU A 30 24.41 39.39 -59.78
N GLY A 31 24.98 39.56 -60.96
CA GLY A 31 24.25 39.49 -62.24
C GLY A 31 24.20 38.08 -62.86
N ALA A 32 25.04 37.17 -62.38
CA ALA A 32 25.06 35.75 -62.73
C ALA A 32 25.45 34.90 -61.51
N ASN A 33 25.30 33.58 -61.60
CA ASN A 33 25.96 32.67 -60.66
C ASN A 33 27.46 32.90 -60.76
N ILE A 34 28.13 33.20 -59.63
CA ILE A 34 29.53 33.59 -59.64
C ILE A 34 30.37 32.66 -58.76
N THR A 35 31.55 32.30 -59.25
CA THR A 35 32.63 31.72 -58.44
C THR A 35 33.75 32.72 -58.23
N LEU A 36 34.10 32.98 -56.97
CA LEU A 36 35.23 33.81 -56.57
C LEU A 36 36.37 32.93 -56.04
N LYS A 37 37.49 32.86 -56.77
CA LYS A 37 38.71 32.15 -56.32
C LYS A 37 39.84 33.12 -56.01
N GLY A 38 40.34 33.06 -54.79
CA GLY A 38 41.43 33.94 -54.31
C GLY A 38 42.20 33.33 -53.14
N ALA A 39 43.33 33.95 -52.79
CA ALA A 39 44.06 33.61 -51.56
C ALA A 39 43.24 33.91 -50.30
N SER A 40 42.37 34.92 -50.38
CA SER A 40 41.23 35.13 -49.49
C SER A 40 40.20 36.04 -50.15
N VAL A 41 38.93 35.91 -49.78
CA VAL A 41 37.81 36.72 -50.29
C VAL A 41 37.12 37.40 -49.11
N THR A 42 37.19 38.73 -49.04
CA THR A 42 36.49 39.53 -48.03
C THR A 42 35.28 40.22 -48.66
N LEU A 43 34.10 39.94 -48.13
CA LEU A 43 32.84 40.64 -48.42
C LEU A 43 32.48 41.52 -47.22
N ALA A 44 33.03 42.73 -47.18
CA ALA A 44 32.80 43.65 -46.07
C ALA A 44 31.41 44.31 -46.16
N GLY A 45 30.95 44.67 -47.36
CA GLY A 45 29.60 45.18 -47.59
C GLY A 45 28.56 44.09 -47.88
N GLY A 46 28.98 42.84 -48.04
CA GLY A 46 28.10 41.69 -48.28
C GLY A 46 27.84 41.42 -49.76
N ALA A 47 26.83 40.59 -50.06
CA ALA A 47 26.47 40.23 -51.44
C ALA A 47 24.96 39.99 -51.61
N ASN A 48 24.37 40.45 -52.72
CA ASN A 48 22.96 40.27 -53.05
C ASN A 48 22.76 39.71 -54.47
N SER A 49 21.74 38.90 -54.63
CA SER A 49 21.15 38.53 -55.92
C SER A 49 20.28 39.68 -56.44
N THR A 50 20.05 39.73 -57.75
CA THR A 50 19.10 40.69 -58.33
C THR A 50 17.65 40.20 -58.24
N ASP A 51 17.44 38.89 -58.23
CA ASP A 51 16.11 38.28 -58.39
C ASP A 51 15.99 36.88 -57.74
N GLU A 52 16.78 36.60 -56.70
CA GLU A 52 16.88 35.29 -56.05
C GLU A 52 17.42 34.12 -56.89
N ARG A 53 17.86 34.34 -58.14
CA ARG A 53 18.38 33.27 -59.01
C ARG A 53 19.90 33.17 -59.06
N GLN A 54 20.64 34.16 -58.57
CA GLN A 54 22.10 34.15 -58.59
C GLN A 54 22.68 33.57 -57.28
N GLY A 55 23.53 32.57 -57.41
CA GLY A 55 24.28 31.95 -56.32
C GLY A 55 25.74 32.38 -56.29
N LEU A 56 26.39 32.14 -55.14
CA LEU A 56 27.78 32.50 -54.89
C LEU A 56 28.56 31.27 -54.42
N THR A 57 29.65 30.97 -55.12
CA THR A 57 30.69 30.04 -54.67
C THR A 57 31.96 30.82 -54.36
N ILE A 58 32.57 30.57 -53.20
CA ILE A 58 33.88 31.10 -52.83
C ILE A 58 34.86 29.92 -52.75
N GLU A 59 35.84 29.90 -53.65
CA GLU A 59 36.94 28.93 -53.65
C GLU A 59 38.15 29.52 -52.91
N GLY A 60 38.29 29.19 -51.63
CA GLY A 60 39.34 29.69 -50.74
C GLY A 60 38.80 30.34 -49.46
N PRO A 61 39.68 30.83 -48.57
CA PRO A 61 39.26 31.45 -47.30
C PRO A 61 38.35 32.66 -47.52
N ALA A 62 37.23 32.72 -46.80
CA ALA A 62 36.24 33.79 -46.90
C ALA A 62 36.10 34.56 -45.59
N THR A 63 35.92 35.88 -45.67
CA THR A 63 35.51 36.72 -44.54
C THR A 63 34.25 37.47 -44.94
N ILE A 64 33.12 37.15 -44.30
CA ILE A 64 31.81 37.74 -44.60
C ILE A 64 31.38 38.59 -43.40
N ASN A 65 31.56 39.91 -43.54
CA ASN A 65 31.23 40.90 -42.49
C ASN A 65 30.01 41.76 -42.86
N GLY A 66 29.60 41.78 -44.13
CA GLY A 66 28.36 42.42 -44.56
C GLY A 66 27.22 41.42 -44.68
N PRO A 67 25.96 41.88 -44.75
CA PRO A 67 24.83 41.00 -44.94
C PRO A 67 24.84 40.35 -46.33
N VAL A 68 24.50 39.07 -46.40
CA VAL A 68 24.32 38.37 -47.67
C VAL A 68 22.82 38.16 -47.91
N GLY A 69 22.31 38.63 -49.03
CA GLY A 69 20.90 38.52 -49.35
C GLY A 69 19.98 39.46 -48.58
N ALA A 70 20.48 40.62 -48.15
CA ALA A 70 19.68 41.66 -47.50
C ALA A 70 19.00 42.57 -48.54
N GLY A 71 17.74 42.26 -48.87
CA GLY A 71 16.89 43.08 -49.74
C GLY A 71 15.64 42.33 -50.19
N ALA A 72 14.61 43.04 -50.64
CA ALA A 72 13.45 42.41 -51.29
C ALA A 72 13.92 41.71 -52.58
N ASN A 73 13.79 40.39 -52.67
CA ASN A 73 14.36 39.53 -53.72
C ASN A 73 15.90 39.48 -53.77
N GLY A 74 16.57 39.94 -52.71
CA GLY A 74 18.03 39.99 -52.65
C GLY A 74 18.71 38.67 -52.29
N ARG A 75 17.96 37.68 -51.78
CA ARG A 75 18.48 36.38 -51.30
C ARG A 75 19.30 35.68 -52.38
N LEU A 76 20.40 35.01 -52.04
CA LEU A 76 21.14 34.26 -53.05
C LEU A 76 20.45 32.93 -53.38
N ALA A 77 20.64 32.42 -54.61
CA ALA A 77 20.17 31.08 -54.98
C ALA A 77 20.80 29.99 -54.10
N TYR A 78 22.10 30.12 -53.81
CA TYR A 78 22.86 29.28 -52.88
C TYR A 78 24.09 30.06 -52.42
N LEU A 79 24.72 29.57 -51.35
CA LEU A 79 26.03 30.03 -50.89
C LEU A 79 26.92 28.83 -50.58
N THR A 80 28.05 28.74 -51.27
CA THR A 80 29.07 27.71 -51.01
C THR A 80 30.40 28.37 -50.68
N VAL A 81 31.03 27.97 -49.58
CA VAL A 81 32.39 28.37 -49.21
C VAL A 81 33.25 27.12 -49.11
N ASP A 82 34.21 26.99 -50.03
CA ASP A 82 35.11 25.83 -50.19
C ASP A 82 36.43 25.99 -49.39
N GLY A 83 36.48 26.94 -48.47
CA GLY A 83 37.61 27.15 -47.56
C GLY A 83 37.13 27.62 -46.19
N ASP A 84 38.07 28.03 -45.33
CA ASP A 84 37.73 28.55 -44.01
C ASP A 84 36.88 29.82 -44.14
N ALA A 85 35.82 29.93 -43.35
CA ALA A 85 34.91 31.07 -43.35
C ALA A 85 34.92 31.80 -42.01
N THR A 86 35.28 33.08 -42.00
CA THR A 86 35.01 33.97 -40.87
C THR A 86 33.67 34.66 -41.09
N LEU A 87 32.70 34.41 -40.21
CA LEU A 87 31.37 35.01 -40.25
C LEU A 87 31.26 36.04 -39.12
N GLY A 88 31.25 37.32 -39.49
CA GLY A 88 31.18 38.43 -38.54
C GLY A 88 30.04 39.42 -38.81
N GLY A 89 29.27 39.17 -39.87
CA GLY A 89 28.37 40.14 -40.48
C GLY A 89 26.88 39.95 -40.23
N GLY A 90 26.09 40.87 -40.82
CA GLY A 90 24.62 40.83 -40.85
C GLY A 90 24.05 39.54 -41.46
N PRO A 91 22.72 39.41 -41.60
CA PRO A 91 22.09 38.13 -41.95
C PRO A 91 22.58 37.54 -43.28
N LEU A 92 22.75 36.21 -43.33
CA LEU A 92 23.10 35.42 -44.52
C LEU A 92 21.86 34.67 -45.02
N LYS A 93 21.24 35.18 -46.08
CA LYS A 93 19.95 34.72 -46.61
C LYS A 93 20.08 34.12 -48.01
N THR A 94 19.57 32.91 -48.16
CA THR A 94 19.48 32.20 -49.44
C THR A 94 18.07 31.67 -49.69
N VAL A 95 17.75 31.32 -50.93
CA VAL A 95 16.58 30.48 -51.25
C VAL A 95 16.94 28.99 -51.21
N GLY A 96 18.11 28.63 -51.75
CA GLY A 96 18.66 27.29 -51.75
C GLY A 96 19.73 27.09 -50.68
N GLU A 97 20.59 26.10 -50.91
CA GLU A 97 21.49 25.55 -49.89
C GLU A 97 22.57 26.53 -49.44
N GLN A 98 23.01 26.36 -48.19
CA GLN A 98 24.24 26.96 -47.68
C GLN A 98 25.22 25.85 -47.29
N SER A 99 26.44 25.91 -47.81
CA SER A 99 27.45 24.86 -47.61
C SER A 99 28.79 25.48 -47.25
N TYR A 100 29.29 25.18 -46.06
CA TYR A 100 30.59 25.61 -45.54
C TYR A 100 31.48 24.38 -45.42
N LEU A 101 32.48 24.27 -46.31
CA LEU A 101 33.30 23.07 -46.43
C LEU A 101 34.51 23.10 -45.50
N GLY A 102 35.10 24.27 -45.26
CA GLY A 102 36.20 24.47 -44.31
C GLY A 102 35.73 24.95 -42.93
N LYS A 103 36.69 25.29 -42.06
CA LYS A 103 36.42 25.74 -40.69
C LYS A 103 35.62 27.03 -40.70
N VAL A 104 34.61 27.12 -39.85
CA VAL A 104 33.86 28.36 -39.62
C VAL A 104 34.29 29.00 -38.30
N GLU A 105 34.67 30.28 -38.35
CA GLU A 105 34.91 31.11 -37.17
C GLU A 105 33.88 32.23 -37.09
N LEU A 106 33.14 32.28 -35.98
CA LEU A 106 32.20 33.35 -35.69
C LEU A 106 32.94 34.49 -34.99
N SER A 107 33.21 35.57 -35.74
CA SER A 107 33.77 36.81 -35.19
C SER A 107 32.69 37.74 -34.63
N GLY A 108 31.41 37.49 -34.97
CA GLY A 108 30.22 38.13 -34.42
C GLY A 108 29.02 37.17 -34.49
N ASN A 109 27.87 37.57 -33.94
CA ASN A 109 26.66 36.74 -34.00
C ASN A 109 26.22 36.52 -35.45
N ALA A 110 26.18 35.26 -35.88
CA ALA A 110 25.79 34.90 -37.24
C ALA A 110 24.31 34.47 -37.29
N GLN A 111 23.62 34.92 -38.34
CA GLN A 111 22.21 34.58 -38.61
C GLN A 111 22.10 34.05 -40.03
N LEU A 112 21.87 32.75 -40.18
CA LEU A 112 21.75 32.07 -41.46
C LEU A 112 20.29 31.69 -41.69
N SER A 113 19.77 31.98 -42.88
CA SER A 113 18.42 31.55 -43.26
C SER A 113 18.35 31.06 -44.70
N THR A 114 17.66 29.94 -44.93
CA THR A 114 17.28 29.46 -46.27
C THR A 114 15.76 29.54 -46.45
N ALA A 115 15.23 29.24 -47.63
CA ALA A 115 13.77 29.12 -47.78
C ALA A 115 13.26 27.78 -47.23
N ASN A 116 13.80 26.66 -47.71
CA ASN A 116 13.48 25.28 -47.31
C ASN A 116 14.63 24.34 -47.70
N ALA A 117 15.87 24.83 -47.58
CA ALA A 117 17.05 24.17 -48.14
C ALA A 117 18.10 23.91 -47.07
N LYS A 118 18.97 22.92 -47.32
CA LYS A 118 19.91 22.44 -46.30
C LYS A 118 20.97 23.49 -45.95
N VAL A 119 21.43 23.45 -44.70
CA VAL A 119 22.61 24.17 -44.22
C VAL A 119 23.61 23.15 -43.71
N THR A 120 24.82 23.14 -44.25
CA THR A 120 25.85 22.16 -43.88
C THR A 120 27.15 22.84 -43.48
N PHE A 121 27.70 22.42 -42.34
CA PHE A 121 29.05 22.71 -41.89
C PHE A 121 29.86 21.41 -41.92
N ASN A 122 30.82 21.28 -42.83
CA ASN A 122 31.61 20.05 -42.99
C ASN A 122 32.85 20.01 -42.08
N ASP A 123 33.20 21.12 -41.44
CA ASP A 123 34.30 21.24 -40.49
C ASP A 123 33.82 22.00 -39.25
N THR A 124 34.73 22.28 -38.31
CA THR A 124 34.48 22.88 -37.01
C THR A 124 33.83 24.26 -37.13
N VAL A 125 32.91 24.55 -36.21
CA VAL A 125 32.34 25.89 -36.03
C VAL A 125 32.84 26.43 -34.70
N THR A 126 33.57 27.55 -34.70
CA THR A 126 34.28 28.05 -33.51
C THR A 126 33.96 29.52 -33.26
N SER A 127 34.24 30.00 -32.04
CA SER A 127 34.17 31.43 -31.74
C SER A 127 35.17 31.82 -30.66
N GLY A 128 36.04 32.78 -30.97
CA GLY A 128 37.01 33.32 -30.00
C GLY A 128 36.41 34.27 -28.97
N ASN A 129 35.17 34.75 -29.17
CA ASN A 129 34.51 35.75 -28.33
C ASN A 129 33.13 35.33 -27.82
N GLY A 130 32.74 34.06 -27.98
CA GLY A 130 31.43 33.58 -27.53
C GLY A 130 30.25 34.06 -28.39
N SER A 131 30.48 34.29 -29.69
CA SER A 131 29.43 34.66 -30.63
C SER A 131 28.42 33.53 -30.82
N GLY A 132 27.15 33.91 -30.96
CA GLY A 132 26.04 32.99 -31.22
C GLY A 132 25.85 32.68 -32.71
N LEU A 133 25.17 31.57 -32.96
CA LEU A 133 24.77 31.13 -34.29
C LEU A 133 23.28 30.82 -34.29
N THR A 134 22.53 31.46 -35.17
CA THR A 134 21.15 31.05 -35.49
C THR A 134 21.09 30.53 -36.91
N VAL A 135 20.54 29.34 -37.10
CA VAL A 135 20.26 28.73 -38.40
C VAL A 135 18.74 28.57 -38.54
N SER A 136 18.17 29.06 -39.65
CA SER A 136 16.75 28.94 -39.98
C SER A 136 16.58 28.32 -41.37
N SER A 137 16.37 27.02 -41.47
CA SER A 137 16.38 26.29 -42.74
C SER A 137 14.99 25.93 -43.31
N GLY A 138 13.91 26.30 -42.62
CA GLY A 138 12.56 25.84 -42.97
C GLY A 138 12.51 24.32 -42.94
N ALA A 139 12.01 23.69 -44.01
CA ALA A 139 12.02 22.23 -44.15
C ALA A 139 13.41 21.60 -44.46
N GLY A 140 14.44 22.41 -44.66
CA GLY A 140 15.79 21.93 -45.00
C GLY A 140 16.54 21.38 -43.79
N ALA A 141 17.35 20.34 -43.98
CA ALA A 141 18.17 19.77 -42.91
C ALA A 141 19.35 20.68 -42.50
N VAL A 142 19.78 20.58 -41.24
CA VAL A 142 20.98 21.27 -40.72
C VAL A 142 21.96 20.23 -40.21
N ARG A 143 23.20 20.24 -40.70
CA ARG A 143 24.22 19.26 -40.28
C ARG A 143 25.52 19.95 -39.89
N PHE A 144 26.02 19.58 -38.71
CA PHE A 144 27.35 19.90 -38.21
C PHE A 144 28.17 18.62 -38.19
N ALA A 145 29.12 18.50 -39.13
CA ALA A 145 29.94 17.31 -39.33
C ALA A 145 31.01 17.13 -38.25
N GLU A 146 31.55 18.26 -37.79
CA GLU A 146 32.62 18.31 -36.80
C GLU A 146 32.20 19.12 -35.57
N GLN A 147 33.11 19.27 -34.63
CA GLN A 147 32.87 19.90 -33.33
C GLN A 147 32.28 21.31 -33.48
N VAL A 148 31.25 21.61 -32.68
CA VAL A 148 30.63 22.93 -32.61
C VAL A 148 31.03 23.59 -31.30
N GLY A 149 31.83 24.65 -31.38
CA GLY A 149 32.50 25.28 -30.27
C GLY A 149 33.62 24.41 -29.71
N ASP A 150 34.34 24.93 -28.72
CA ASP A 150 35.42 24.17 -28.10
C ASP A 150 35.53 24.45 -26.61
N ALA A 151 35.83 23.41 -25.83
CA ALA A 151 35.98 23.54 -24.39
C ALA A 151 37.17 24.41 -23.98
N THR A 152 38.21 24.47 -24.82
CA THR A 152 39.51 25.09 -24.49
C THR A 152 39.74 26.43 -25.17
N THR A 153 39.36 26.54 -26.44
CA THR A 153 39.60 27.70 -27.29
C THR A 153 38.41 28.65 -27.34
N GLY A 154 37.23 28.23 -26.90
CA GLY A 154 36.06 29.08 -26.75
C GLY A 154 34.75 28.39 -27.08
N ARG A 155 33.78 28.49 -26.17
CA ARG A 155 32.40 28.05 -26.42
C ARG A 155 31.75 28.99 -27.42
N LEU A 156 30.81 28.47 -28.21
CA LEU A 156 29.84 29.34 -28.87
C LEU A 156 28.98 30.07 -27.83
N GLY A 157 28.36 31.18 -28.25
CA GLY A 157 27.27 31.81 -27.52
C GLY A 157 26.00 30.96 -27.57
N ALA A 158 24.87 31.58 -27.87
CA ALA A 158 23.64 30.85 -28.12
C ALA A 158 23.71 30.14 -29.49
N LEU A 159 23.52 28.82 -29.50
CA LEU A 159 23.30 28.03 -30.71
C LEU A 159 21.80 27.77 -30.86
N VAL A 160 21.18 28.32 -31.90
CA VAL A 160 19.75 28.16 -32.20
C VAL A 160 19.59 27.56 -33.58
N VAL A 161 18.93 26.41 -33.68
CA VAL A 161 18.65 25.73 -34.96
C VAL A 161 17.15 25.58 -35.15
N ASN A 162 16.60 26.36 -36.06
CA ASN A 162 15.19 26.33 -36.43
C ASN A 162 15.05 25.60 -37.78
N SER A 163 14.70 24.32 -37.72
CA SER A 163 14.61 23.42 -38.86
C SER A 163 13.43 22.49 -38.65
N ASP A 164 12.51 22.41 -39.61
CA ASP A 164 11.50 21.34 -39.67
C ASP A 164 12.06 20.05 -40.29
N GLY A 165 13.26 20.13 -40.88
CA GLY A 165 14.06 18.99 -41.33
C GLY A 165 14.95 18.41 -40.22
N ALA A 166 15.76 17.41 -40.54
CA ALA A 166 16.69 16.81 -39.57
C ALA A 166 17.80 17.79 -39.17
N THR A 167 18.01 17.96 -37.87
CA THR A 167 19.20 18.59 -37.30
C THR A 167 20.16 17.50 -36.83
N THR A 168 21.43 17.57 -37.23
CA THR A 168 22.42 16.53 -36.89
C THR A 168 23.69 17.15 -36.31
N PHE A 169 24.07 16.71 -35.11
CA PHE A 169 25.36 16.97 -34.47
C PHE A 169 26.21 15.69 -34.53
N ASP A 170 27.16 15.62 -35.46
CA ASP A 170 28.01 14.45 -35.66
C ASP A 170 29.15 14.34 -34.62
N LYS A 171 29.47 15.44 -33.92
CA LYS A 171 30.49 15.54 -32.86
C LYS A 171 29.98 16.38 -31.67
N ALA A 172 30.83 16.53 -30.66
CA ALA A 172 30.51 17.25 -29.43
C ALA A 172 30.17 18.73 -29.69
N VAL A 173 29.25 19.25 -28.87
CA VAL A 173 28.81 20.64 -28.90
C VAL A 173 29.18 21.34 -27.59
N TYR A 174 29.81 22.52 -27.70
CA TYR A 174 30.23 23.40 -26.61
C TYR A 174 29.67 24.80 -26.84
N ALA A 175 28.63 25.17 -26.09
CA ALA A 175 27.94 26.45 -26.27
C ALA A 175 27.56 27.09 -24.92
N ALA A 176 27.04 28.32 -24.94
CA ALA A 176 26.39 28.92 -23.78
C ALA A 176 24.98 28.33 -23.61
N SER A 177 24.27 28.10 -24.71
CA SER A 177 22.95 27.44 -24.72
C SER A 177 22.71 26.77 -26.07
N VAL A 178 21.89 25.73 -26.09
CA VAL A 178 21.40 25.10 -27.32
C VAL A 178 19.88 25.17 -27.35
N GLY A 179 19.32 25.62 -28.47
CA GLY A 179 17.88 25.63 -28.71
C GLY A 179 17.58 25.07 -30.10
N THR A 180 16.68 24.10 -30.18
CA THR A 180 16.13 23.64 -31.45
C THR A 180 14.61 23.87 -31.50
N SER A 181 14.04 23.89 -32.70
CA SER A 181 12.61 24.08 -32.96
C SER A 181 11.78 22.84 -32.58
N ALA A 182 10.54 22.69 -33.05
CA ALA A 182 9.70 21.52 -32.75
C ALA A 182 9.50 20.56 -33.95
N GLY A 183 9.88 20.96 -35.16
CA GLY A 183 9.69 20.18 -36.38
C GLY A 183 10.87 19.27 -36.70
N GLY A 184 10.63 18.06 -37.21
CA GLY A 184 11.71 17.14 -37.60
C GLY A 184 12.28 16.32 -36.44
N THR A 185 13.61 16.11 -36.45
CA THR A 185 14.35 15.32 -35.45
C THR A 185 15.70 15.98 -35.17
N VAL A 186 16.22 15.81 -33.95
CA VAL A 186 17.60 16.19 -33.61
C VAL A 186 18.43 14.95 -33.31
N ALA A 187 19.39 14.64 -34.18
CA ALA A 187 20.34 13.54 -33.98
C ALA A 187 21.57 14.04 -33.22
N ILE A 188 21.86 13.41 -32.07
CA ILE A 188 23.05 13.69 -31.26
C ILE A 188 23.94 12.46 -31.36
N ASN A 189 24.85 12.49 -32.34
CA ASN A 189 25.77 11.38 -32.64
C ASN A 189 27.14 11.58 -31.97
N GLY A 190 27.43 12.81 -31.53
CA GLY A 190 28.71 13.16 -30.92
C GLY A 190 28.87 12.79 -29.43
N GLY A 191 27.82 12.28 -28.79
CA GLY A 191 27.84 11.81 -27.39
C GLY A 191 27.94 12.90 -26.30
N LEU A 192 28.15 14.16 -26.66
CA LEU A 192 28.26 15.26 -25.69
C LEU A 192 27.64 16.55 -26.21
N VAL A 193 26.77 17.14 -25.40
CA VAL A 193 26.40 18.56 -25.49
C VAL A 193 26.67 19.20 -24.15
N ASP A 194 27.75 19.98 -24.06
CA ASP A 194 28.17 20.71 -22.87
C ASP A 194 27.80 22.20 -23.03
N THR A 195 26.86 22.66 -22.22
CA THR A 195 26.43 24.05 -22.14
C THR A 195 26.60 24.61 -20.73
N THR A 196 26.90 25.90 -20.63
CA THR A 196 26.91 26.60 -19.33
C THR A 196 25.51 27.04 -18.88
N GLY A 197 24.58 27.19 -19.83
CA GLY A 197 23.18 27.54 -19.61
C GLY A 197 22.22 26.40 -19.98
N THR A 198 21.06 26.76 -20.52
CA THR A 198 19.98 25.83 -20.81
C THR A 198 20.12 25.14 -22.17
N GLN A 199 19.60 23.92 -22.26
CA GLN A 199 19.35 23.21 -23.50
C GLN A 199 17.84 23.01 -23.67
N SER A 200 17.33 23.28 -24.86
CA SER A 200 15.93 23.06 -25.21
C SER A 200 15.82 22.38 -26.56
N TYR A 201 15.33 21.16 -26.57
CA TYR A 201 15.07 20.38 -27.77
C TYR A 201 13.56 20.25 -27.94
N GLY A 202 13.00 20.96 -28.93
CA GLY A 202 11.56 20.89 -29.20
C GLY A 202 11.16 19.67 -30.02
N GLU A 203 12.05 19.18 -30.88
CA GLU A 203 11.88 17.95 -31.64
C GLU A 203 12.11 16.70 -30.79
N ARG A 204 11.86 15.52 -31.40
CA ARG A 204 12.33 14.25 -30.86
C ARG A 204 13.85 14.13 -31.03
N ALA A 205 14.55 13.91 -29.92
CA ALA A 205 15.98 13.60 -29.94
C ALA A 205 16.25 12.14 -30.35
N VAL A 206 17.29 11.90 -31.13
CA VAL A 206 17.77 10.56 -31.49
C VAL A 206 19.23 10.47 -31.06
N PHE A 207 19.51 9.57 -30.12
CA PHE A 207 20.86 9.36 -29.61
C PHE A 207 21.54 8.28 -30.46
N GLY A 208 22.61 8.65 -31.15
CA GLY A 208 23.39 7.70 -31.99
C GLY A 208 24.53 7.03 -31.24
N THR A 209 24.77 7.43 -29.99
CA THR A 209 25.80 6.91 -29.08
C THR A 209 25.43 7.28 -27.65
N ASP A 210 26.16 6.76 -26.68
CA ASP A 210 26.00 7.12 -25.27
C ASP A 210 26.21 8.62 -25.11
N THR A 211 25.20 9.29 -24.56
CA THR A 211 25.07 10.75 -24.62
C THR A 211 25.03 11.37 -23.24
N VAL A 212 25.87 12.39 -23.05
CA VAL A 212 25.82 13.28 -21.89
C VAL A 212 25.31 14.65 -22.33
N LEU A 213 24.18 15.07 -21.75
CA LEU A 213 23.64 16.42 -21.90
C LEU A 213 23.94 17.20 -20.61
N LYS A 214 24.85 18.17 -20.69
CA LYS A 214 25.30 18.96 -19.54
C LYS A 214 24.85 20.41 -19.66
N GLY A 215 24.09 20.89 -18.69
CA GLY A 215 23.56 22.25 -18.68
C GLY A 215 22.87 22.58 -17.37
N SER A 216 22.47 23.84 -17.18
CA SER A 216 21.69 24.21 -15.99
C SER A 216 20.32 23.54 -15.97
N THR A 217 19.67 23.46 -17.14
CA THR A 217 18.45 22.71 -17.38
C THR A 217 18.47 22.16 -18.81
N VAL A 218 18.13 20.88 -18.97
CA VAL A 218 17.96 20.19 -20.25
C VAL A 218 16.48 19.87 -20.44
N SER A 219 15.88 20.41 -21.50
CA SER A 219 14.47 20.17 -21.84
C SER A 219 14.35 19.30 -23.09
N LEU A 220 13.84 18.08 -22.92
CA LEU A 220 13.47 17.17 -24.02
C LEU A 220 11.95 17.25 -24.20
N LEU A 221 11.50 18.23 -24.99
CA LEU A 221 10.08 18.55 -25.13
C LEU A 221 9.38 17.60 -26.11
N GLY A 222 10.06 17.22 -27.20
CA GLY A 222 9.60 16.22 -28.16
C GLY A 222 9.97 14.78 -27.78
N GLY A 223 10.63 14.59 -26.63
CA GLY A 223 11.08 13.30 -26.14
C GLY A 223 12.42 12.86 -26.72
N GLY A 224 12.73 11.58 -26.67
CA GLY A 224 13.95 11.05 -27.25
C GLY A 224 14.00 9.54 -27.35
N ASP A 225 14.75 9.00 -28.30
CA ASP A 225 14.91 7.56 -28.56
C ASP A 225 16.38 7.22 -28.87
N GLY A 226 16.72 5.94 -28.74
CA GLY A 226 18.02 5.38 -29.14
C GLY A 226 18.55 4.40 -28.11
N LYS A 227 19.00 3.22 -28.54
CA LYS A 227 19.53 2.16 -27.67
C LYS A 227 20.91 2.46 -27.04
N HIS A 228 21.00 3.58 -26.35
CA HIS A 228 22.21 4.14 -25.77
C HIS A 228 21.94 4.70 -24.38
N ASP A 229 23.00 4.89 -23.60
CA ASP A 229 22.89 5.51 -22.29
C ASP A 229 22.64 7.02 -22.43
N LEU A 230 21.70 7.56 -21.65
CA LEU A 230 21.46 9.00 -21.55
C LEU A 230 21.76 9.47 -20.13
N THR A 231 22.74 10.37 -20.01
CA THR A 231 23.00 11.10 -18.77
C THR A 231 22.63 12.57 -18.93
N ILE A 232 21.75 13.07 -18.06
CA ILE A 232 21.47 14.50 -17.92
C ILE A 232 22.24 15.02 -16.70
N ASP A 233 23.32 15.76 -16.96
CA ASP A 233 24.15 16.43 -15.95
C ASP A 233 23.65 17.87 -15.74
N GLY A 234 22.52 17.97 -15.03
CA GLY A 234 21.74 19.19 -14.85
C GLY A 234 20.32 18.88 -14.41
N ASN A 235 19.47 19.91 -14.31
CA ASN A 235 18.03 19.69 -14.16
C ASN A 235 17.44 19.16 -15.48
N ALA A 236 16.38 18.35 -15.40
CA ALA A 236 15.70 17.78 -16.56
C ALA A 236 14.24 18.24 -16.63
N VAL A 237 13.77 18.54 -17.84
CA VAL A 237 12.35 18.72 -18.17
C VAL A 237 12.02 17.75 -19.30
N LEU A 238 11.37 16.64 -18.95
CA LEU A 238 11.07 15.53 -19.85
C LEU A 238 9.58 15.56 -20.18
N LYS A 239 9.17 16.20 -21.29
CA LYS A 239 7.74 16.36 -21.63
C LYS A 239 7.25 15.44 -22.75
N GLY A 240 8.14 14.99 -23.61
CA GLY A 240 7.80 14.01 -24.65
C GLY A 240 8.13 12.58 -24.22
N PRO A 241 7.63 11.57 -24.93
CA PRO A 241 7.97 10.17 -24.67
C PRO A 241 9.48 9.91 -24.81
N LEU A 242 10.09 9.25 -23.82
CA LEU A 242 11.48 8.81 -23.87
C LEU A 242 11.54 7.29 -24.06
N GLY A 243 12.29 6.82 -25.05
CA GLY A 243 12.50 5.40 -25.35
C GLY A 243 11.23 4.65 -25.76
N ALA A 244 10.18 5.37 -26.16
CA ALA A 244 8.90 4.76 -26.52
C ALA A 244 8.99 3.96 -27.85
N ASN A 245 9.84 4.40 -28.78
CA ASN A 245 10.04 3.73 -30.06
C ASN A 245 11.30 2.86 -30.05
N ASP A 246 12.41 3.42 -29.56
CA ASP A 246 13.68 2.71 -29.36
C ASP A 246 14.19 3.01 -27.93
N PRO A 247 13.91 2.10 -26.98
CA PRO A 247 14.23 2.25 -25.56
C PRO A 247 15.70 2.59 -25.31
N LEU A 248 15.93 3.51 -24.37
CA LEU A 248 17.28 3.85 -23.95
C LEU A 248 17.94 2.67 -23.25
N ALA A 249 19.25 2.54 -23.35
CA ALA A 249 19.98 1.50 -22.61
C ALA A 249 19.89 1.79 -21.10
N SER A 250 20.06 3.04 -20.69
CA SER A 250 19.79 3.52 -19.33
C SER A 250 19.47 5.02 -19.33
N LEU A 251 18.92 5.51 -18.21
CA LEU A 251 18.68 6.94 -17.99
C LEU A 251 19.21 7.35 -16.62
N THR A 252 20.08 8.36 -16.57
CA THR A 252 20.51 9.00 -15.33
C THR A 252 20.20 10.49 -15.37
N VAL A 253 19.49 11.00 -14.36
CA VAL A 253 19.24 12.43 -14.16
C VAL A 253 19.87 12.87 -12.84
N LYS A 254 20.92 13.69 -12.91
CA LYS A 254 21.68 14.12 -11.73
C LYS A 254 21.01 15.25 -10.94
N GLY A 255 20.33 16.16 -11.64
CA GLY A 255 19.60 17.28 -11.05
C GLY A 255 18.12 16.98 -10.81
N ASN A 256 17.33 18.02 -10.55
CA ASN A 256 15.89 17.86 -10.39
C ASN A 256 15.23 17.51 -11.72
N ALA A 257 14.23 16.63 -11.71
CA ALA A 257 13.49 16.22 -12.90
C ALA A 257 12.04 16.71 -12.84
N THR A 258 11.53 17.23 -13.95
CA THR A 258 10.08 17.39 -14.18
C THR A 258 9.66 16.40 -15.25
N LEU A 259 8.76 15.49 -14.90
CA LEU A 259 8.22 14.47 -15.80
C LEU A 259 6.84 14.94 -16.29
N GLY A 260 6.70 15.16 -17.59
CA GLY A 260 5.42 15.45 -18.22
C GLY A 260 4.58 14.20 -18.42
N ALA A 261 3.41 14.37 -19.05
CA ALA A 261 2.56 13.23 -19.38
C ALA A 261 3.22 12.34 -20.45
N GLY A 262 3.10 11.02 -20.31
CA GLY A 262 3.61 10.06 -21.30
C GLY A 262 4.36 8.86 -20.71
N SER A 263 5.38 8.39 -21.43
CA SER A 263 6.15 7.20 -21.07
C SER A 263 7.65 7.45 -21.14
N ILE A 264 8.39 6.93 -20.17
CA ILE A 264 9.85 6.86 -20.14
C ILE A 264 10.23 5.38 -20.06
N VAL A 265 10.83 4.83 -21.11
CA VAL A 265 11.14 3.41 -21.24
C VAL A 265 12.64 3.22 -21.46
N THR A 266 13.22 2.35 -20.65
CA THR A 266 14.62 1.91 -20.76
C THR A 266 14.69 0.40 -20.76
N ASP A 267 15.73 -0.16 -21.38
CA ASP A 267 16.07 -1.57 -21.20
C ASP A 267 16.75 -1.79 -19.85
N GLY A 268 17.69 -0.92 -19.44
CA GLY A 268 18.40 -0.97 -18.16
C GLY A 268 17.91 0.04 -17.12
N GLU A 269 18.78 0.40 -16.18
CA GLU A 269 18.45 1.21 -14.99
C GLU A 269 17.91 2.61 -15.33
N GLN A 270 17.01 3.11 -14.47
CA GLN A 270 16.65 4.52 -14.40
C GLN A 270 16.98 5.11 -13.03
N SER A 271 17.86 6.12 -13.00
CA SER A 271 18.30 6.79 -11.78
C SER A 271 17.90 8.26 -11.79
N TYR A 272 17.05 8.66 -10.83
CA TYR A 272 16.64 10.05 -10.60
C TYR A 272 17.22 10.56 -9.29
N GLN A 273 18.34 11.27 -9.36
CA GLN A 273 19.14 11.64 -8.19
C GLN A 273 18.65 12.92 -7.51
N GLY A 274 17.96 13.81 -8.25
CA GLY A 274 17.32 15.02 -7.73
C GLY A 274 15.87 14.83 -7.32
N ASN A 275 15.22 15.93 -6.90
CA ASN A 275 13.78 15.90 -6.67
C ASN A 275 13.03 15.68 -7.99
N VAL A 276 11.99 14.88 -7.96
CA VAL A 276 11.12 14.61 -9.12
C VAL A 276 9.77 15.30 -8.93
N THR A 277 9.37 16.08 -9.93
CA THR A 277 8.02 16.64 -10.06
C THR A 277 7.27 15.91 -11.16
N VAL A 278 6.21 15.19 -10.80
CA VAL A 278 5.25 14.58 -11.71
C VAL A 278 4.30 15.69 -12.20
N GLY A 279 4.61 16.25 -13.37
CA GLY A 279 3.89 17.37 -14.00
C GLY A 279 2.75 16.94 -14.94
N GLY A 280 2.55 15.64 -15.14
CA GLY A 280 1.44 15.03 -15.85
C GLY A 280 1.42 13.52 -15.60
N ASP A 281 0.34 12.83 -15.95
CA ASP A 281 0.24 11.38 -15.72
C ASP A 281 1.33 10.64 -16.51
N VAL A 282 2.25 9.98 -15.81
CA VAL A 282 3.46 9.42 -16.39
C VAL A 282 3.67 7.96 -16.03
N SER A 283 4.22 7.22 -16.98
CA SER A 283 4.69 5.85 -16.81
C SER A 283 6.21 5.79 -16.96
N VAL A 284 6.89 5.18 -16.00
CA VAL A 284 8.34 4.98 -15.99
C VAL A 284 8.59 3.47 -15.97
N THR A 285 9.26 2.95 -17.00
CA THR A 285 9.43 1.51 -17.20
C THR A 285 10.89 1.14 -17.48
N SER A 286 11.43 0.21 -16.69
CA SER A 286 12.67 -0.48 -16.99
C SER A 286 12.37 -1.95 -17.30
N ARG A 287 12.95 -2.48 -18.37
CA ARG A 287 12.70 -3.88 -18.78
C ARG A 287 13.62 -4.88 -18.09
N GLN A 288 14.81 -4.47 -17.71
CA GLN A 288 15.86 -5.35 -17.17
C GLN A 288 16.55 -4.79 -15.93
N GLY A 289 16.39 -3.50 -15.62
CA GLY A 289 17.08 -2.85 -14.52
C GLY A 289 16.13 -2.29 -13.46
N ASP A 290 16.75 -1.63 -12.49
CA ASP A 290 16.07 -1.00 -11.35
C ASP A 290 15.57 0.40 -11.72
N ILE A 291 14.65 0.93 -10.90
CA ILE A 291 14.19 2.31 -10.97
C ILE A 291 14.36 2.95 -9.59
N GLY A 292 15.26 3.93 -9.48
CA GLY A 292 15.58 4.63 -8.24
C GLY A 292 15.15 6.10 -8.26
N PHE A 293 14.48 6.53 -7.19
CA PHE A 293 14.23 7.93 -6.86
C PHE A 293 14.95 8.28 -5.56
N ASP A 294 16.06 9.02 -5.65
CA ASP A 294 16.93 9.26 -4.50
C ASP A 294 16.39 10.34 -3.55
N ARG A 295 15.50 11.21 -4.06
CA ARG A 295 14.90 12.32 -3.31
C ARG A 295 13.38 12.35 -3.48
N ALA A 296 12.77 13.48 -3.10
CA ALA A 296 11.33 13.62 -3.04
C ALA A 296 10.68 13.46 -4.43
N VAL A 297 9.53 12.78 -4.47
CA VAL A 297 8.68 12.65 -5.65
C VAL A 297 7.34 13.30 -5.36
N ASP A 298 7.02 14.41 -6.02
CA ASP A 298 5.82 15.22 -5.76
C ASP A 298 5.07 15.55 -7.07
N GLY A 299 3.80 15.95 -6.97
CA GLY A 299 3.00 16.43 -8.11
C GLY A 299 1.58 15.89 -8.12
N GLY A 300 0.58 16.68 -8.51
CA GLY A 300 -0.84 16.30 -8.40
C GLY A 300 -1.34 15.22 -9.38
N HIS A 301 -0.44 14.42 -9.95
CA HIS A 301 -0.69 13.54 -11.10
C HIS A 301 -0.36 12.08 -10.79
N GLY A 302 -0.86 11.16 -11.63
CA GLY A 302 -0.61 9.73 -11.50
C GLY A 302 0.82 9.35 -11.90
N LEU A 303 1.42 8.45 -11.14
CA LEU A 303 2.73 7.87 -11.41
C LEU A 303 2.62 6.35 -11.47
N THR A 304 2.93 5.78 -12.63
CA THR A 304 3.09 4.34 -12.80
C THR A 304 4.58 4.01 -12.94
N VAL A 305 5.10 3.11 -12.11
CA VAL A 305 6.50 2.65 -12.14
C VAL A 305 6.52 1.15 -12.35
N VAL A 306 7.28 0.68 -13.36
CA VAL A 306 7.35 -0.74 -13.72
C VAL A 306 8.81 -1.17 -13.93
N ALA A 307 9.34 -1.97 -13.01
CA ALA A 307 10.63 -2.64 -13.16
C ALA A 307 10.39 -4.14 -13.43
N ASN A 308 10.46 -4.56 -14.70
CA ASN A 308 10.05 -5.91 -15.10
C ASN A 308 10.98 -7.03 -14.58
N GLN A 309 12.23 -6.70 -14.24
CA GLN A 309 13.23 -7.63 -13.72
C GLN A 309 14.07 -7.03 -12.57
N GLY A 310 13.79 -5.79 -12.18
CA GLY A 310 14.53 -5.06 -11.15
C GLY A 310 13.68 -4.64 -9.96
N GLU A 311 14.30 -3.90 -9.06
CA GLU A 311 13.72 -3.24 -7.89
C GLU A 311 13.13 -1.87 -8.25
N VAL A 312 12.20 -1.37 -7.42
CA VAL A 312 11.82 0.04 -7.39
C VAL A 312 12.08 0.62 -6.02
N THR A 313 12.91 1.66 -5.93
CA THR A 313 13.31 2.28 -4.67
C THR A 313 12.89 3.75 -4.64
N PHE A 314 12.10 4.13 -3.64
CA PHE A 314 11.82 5.52 -3.27
C PHE A 314 12.57 5.85 -1.99
N SER A 315 13.78 6.40 -2.12
CA SER A 315 14.66 6.75 -0.99
C SER A 315 14.14 7.97 -0.22
N GLY A 316 13.43 8.87 -0.92
CA GLY A 316 12.85 10.09 -0.37
C GLY A 316 11.34 10.01 -0.10
N PRO A 317 10.76 11.05 0.51
CA PRO A 317 9.31 11.15 0.70
C PRO A 317 8.54 11.26 -0.62
N VAL A 318 7.33 10.69 -0.66
CA VAL A 318 6.45 10.73 -1.84
C VAL A 318 5.21 11.55 -1.52
N GLY A 319 4.92 12.57 -2.34
CA GLY A 319 3.72 13.40 -2.31
C GLY A 319 3.57 14.32 -1.10
N GLN A 320 4.67 14.65 -0.42
CA GLN A 320 4.65 15.50 0.77
C GLN A 320 4.47 16.99 0.45
N GLY A 321 5.09 17.47 -0.64
CA GLY A 321 4.88 18.84 -1.13
C GLY A 321 3.53 18.97 -1.82
N SER A 322 3.23 18.05 -2.74
CA SER A 322 1.92 17.92 -3.40
C SER A 322 1.55 16.45 -3.48
N ARG A 323 0.41 16.09 -2.86
CA ARG A 323 -0.12 14.71 -2.87
C ARG A 323 -0.16 14.19 -4.30
N LEU A 324 0.42 13.01 -4.52
CA LEU A 324 0.34 12.34 -5.81
C LEU A 324 -1.10 11.99 -6.17
N GLY A 325 -1.36 11.83 -7.48
CA GLY A 325 -2.54 11.11 -7.95
C GLY A 325 -2.44 9.63 -7.58
N ASP A 326 -2.80 8.74 -8.51
CA ASP A 326 -2.62 7.30 -8.27
C ASP A 326 -1.13 6.93 -8.36
N LEU A 327 -0.63 6.23 -7.34
CA LEU A 327 0.71 5.64 -7.36
C LEU A 327 0.58 4.14 -7.62
N LYS A 328 1.03 3.70 -8.79
CA LYS A 328 1.08 2.29 -9.16
C LYS A 328 2.51 1.84 -9.33
N VAL A 329 2.94 0.83 -8.58
CA VAL A 329 4.32 0.32 -8.64
C VAL A 329 4.29 -1.19 -8.89
N SER A 330 5.04 -1.65 -9.87
CA SER A 330 5.21 -3.07 -10.16
C SER A 330 6.69 -3.40 -10.29
N ALA A 331 7.19 -4.31 -9.47
CA ALA A 331 8.60 -4.70 -9.49
C ALA A 331 8.74 -6.22 -9.44
N ALA A 332 9.63 -6.79 -10.25
CA ALA A 332 9.99 -8.20 -10.09
C ALA A 332 10.84 -8.44 -8.84
N GLY A 333 11.74 -7.50 -8.54
CA GLY A 333 12.39 -7.37 -7.24
C GLY A 333 11.50 -6.66 -6.22
N ASP A 334 12.12 -6.11 -5.20
CA ASP A 334 11.41 -5.45 -4.11
C ASP A 334 10.86 -4.08 -4.52
N ILE A 335 9.89 -3.60 -3.74
CA ILE A 335 9.42 -2.22 -3.76
C ILE A 335 9.77 -1.61 -2.42
N VAL A 336 10.70 -0.65 -2.42
CA VAL A 336 11.20 -0.02 -1.20
C VAL A 336 10.66 1.40 -1.07
N LEU A 337 9.98 1.66 0.05
CA LEU A 337 9.40 2.95 0.42
C LEU A 337 10.09 3.47 1.68
N ASP A 338 11.21 4.16 1.53
CA ASP A 338 12.02 4.68 2.65
C ASP A 338 11.45 5.94 3.28
N GLY A 339 10.75 6.75 2.49
CA GLY A 339 10.04 7.93 2.96
C GLY A 339 8.54 7.71 3.16
N PRO A 340 7.85 8.62 3.89
CA PRO A 340 6.39 8.58 4.00
C PRO A 340 5.73 8.90 2.65
N VAL A 341 4.61 8.23 2.37
CA VAL A 341 3.88 8.32 1.10
C VAL A 341 2.54 9.02 1.28
N ARG A 342 2.24 9.98 0.39
CA ARG A 342 0.93 10.64 0.23
C ARG A 342 0.47 10.60 -1.22
N ALA A 343 -0.59 9.82 -1.49
CA ALA A 343 -1.14 9.64 -2.84
C ALA A 343 -2.68 9.62 -2.83
N ALA A 344 -3.33 9.66 -3.99
CA ALA A 344 -4.77 9.43 -4.07
C ALA A 344 -5.10 7.96 -3.80
N SER A 345 -4.33 7.05 -4.39
CA SER A 345 -4.35 5.62 -4.11
C SER A 345 -2.95 5.03 -4.25
N VAL A 346 -2.73 3.85 -3.67
CA VAL A 346 -1.50 3.06 -3.84
C VAL A 346 -1.86 1.67 -4.30
N GLN A 347 -1.22 1.21 -5.37
CA GLN A 347 -1.30 -0.17 -5.83
C GLN A 347 0.11 -0.72 -6.07
N THR A 348 0.46 -1.80 -5.39
CA THR A 348 1.69 -2.56 -5.66
C THR A 348 1.39 -3.88 -6.36
N GLY A 349 2.34 -4.35 -7.17
CA GLY A 349 2.31 -5.67 -7.77
C GLY A 349 3.71 -6.18 -8.10
N GLY A 350 3.77 -7.43 -8.56
CA GLY A 350 5.02 -8.11 -8.88
C GLY A 350 5.31 -9.24 -7.89
N ASN A 351 6.58 -9.63 -7.80
CA ASN A 351 6.99 -10.88 -7.12
C ASN A 351 7.84 -10.66 -5.86
N GLY A 352 8.59 -9.56 -5.76
CA GLY A 352 9.36 -9.22 -4.56
C GLY A 352 8.50 -8.59 -3.46
N ASP A 353 9.10 -8.34 -2.30
CA ASP A 353 8.42 -7.79 -1.13
C ASP A 353 8.14 -6.29 -1.28
N VAL A 354 7.22 -5.76 -0.47
CA VAL A 354 7.03 -4.32 -0.29
C VAL A 354 7.59 -3.92 1.06
N LEU A 355 8.72 -3.21 1.08
CA LEU A 355 9.35 -2.70 2.29
C LEU A 355 8.80 -1.29 2.58
N ILE A 356 8.08 -1.15 3.69
CA ILE A 356 7.58 0.15 4.16
C ILE A 356 8.43 0.60 5.34
N ASN A 357 9.41 1.47 5.07
CA ASN A 357 10.39 1.92 6.05
C ASN A 357 10.09 3.36 6.51
N GLY A 358 9.37 4.13 5.69
CA GLY A 358 8.97 5.51 6.00
C GLY A 358 7.86 5.67 7.04
N GLY A 359 7.33 4.56 7.58
CA GLY A 359 6.36 4.53 8.68
C GLY A 359 4.95 5.03 8.37
N SER A 360 4.68 5.60 7.19
CA SER A 360 3.34 6.07 6.84
C SER A 360 3.05 5.97 5.36
N VAL A 361 1.88 5.41 5.04
CA VAL A 361 1.24 5.53 3.72
C VAL A 361 -0.15 6.11 3.93
N ASP A 362 -0.32 7.36 3.55
CA ASP A 362 -1.56 8.12 3.65
C ASP A 362 -2.18 8.28 2.26
N THR A 363 -3.35 7.68 2.06
CA THR A 363 -4.14 7.80 0.84
C THR A 363 -5.53 8.33 1.12
N THR A 364 -6.06 9.15 0.21
CA THR A 364 -7.49 9.54 0.26
C THR A 364 -8.43 8.44 -0.22
N GLY A 365 -7.90 7.50 -1.01
CA GLY A 365 -8.60 6.35 -1.59
C GLY A 365 -8.13 5.02 -1.02
N THR A 366 -8.03 4.01 -1.88
CA THR A 366 -7.67 2.64 -1.49
C THR A 366 -6.16 2.41 -1.51
N GLN A 367 -5.72 1.42 -0.73
CA GLN A 367 -4.38 0.86 -0.78
C GLN A 367 -4.50 -0.62 -1.10
N GLN A 368 -3.73 -1.09 -2.08
CA GLN A 368 -3.64 -2.52 -2.41
C GLN A 368 -2.19 -2.94 -2.47
N TYR A 369 -1.81 -3.82 -1.54
CA TYR A 369 -0.51 -4.45 -1.52
C TYR A 369 -0.66 -5.87 -2.05
N GLY A 370 -0.16 -6.09 -3.27
CA GLY A 370 -0.22 -7.37 -3.97
C GLY A 370 0.74 -8.40 -3.39
N GLN A 371 1.91 -7.94 -2.95
CA GLN A 371 2.97 -8.77 -2.41
C GLN A 371 2.97 -8.77 -0.88
N HIS A 372 3.86 -9.55 -0.31
CA HIS A 372 4.08 -9.57 1.13
C HIS A 372 4.72 -8.25 1.58
N VAL A 373 4.22 -7.69 2.68
CA VAL A 373 4.67 -6.39 3.19
C VAL A 373 5.64 -6.61 4.35
N ILE A 374 6.79 -5.95 4.32
CA ILE A 374 7.74 -5.95 5.43
C ILE A 374 7.78 -4.56 6.04
N LEU A 375 7.51 -4.47 7.34
CA LEU A 375 7.65 -3.23 8.12
C LEU A 375 9.06 -3.19 8.69
N SER A 376 9.91 -2.30 8.18
CA SER A 376 11.26 -2.10 8.72
C SER A 376 11.40 -0.74 9.40
N GLY A 377 12.26 -0.67 10.40
CA GLY A 377 12.58 0.60 11.09
C GLY A 377 11.58 1.01 12.16
N VAL A 378 10.39 1.48 11.77
CA VAL A 378 9.45 2.20 12.66
C VAL A 378 8.05 1.58 12.66
N ASP A 379 7.18 2.09 13.54
CA ASP A 379 5.75 1.77 13.48
C ASP A 379 5.13 2.32 12.21
N THR A 380 4.26 1.53 11.59
CA THR A 380 3.66 1.87 10.30
C THR A 380 2.18 2.18 10.45
N THR A 381 1.77 3.32 9.90
CA THR A 381 0.35 3.69 9.76
C THR A 381 -0.06 3.68 8.29
N LEU A 382 -1.06 2.86 7.97
CA LEU A 382 -1.70 2.79 6.66
C LEU A 382 -3.07 3.49 6.74
N THR A 383 -3.19 4.67 6.15
CA THR A 383 -4.43 5.48 6.16
C THR A 383 -5.11 5.44 4.80
N GLY A 384 -6.35 4.96 4.73
CA GLY A 384 -7.10 4.90 3.47
C GLY A 384 -8.56 4.47 3.69
N THR A 385 -9.38 4.54 2.65
CA THR A 385 -10.77 4.08 2.74
C THR A 385 -10.85 2.57 2.90
N ASN A 386 -9.94 1.85 2.25
CA ASN A 386 -9.76 0.40 2.36
C ASN A 386 -8.30 0.01 2.09
N VAL A 387 -7.68 -0.71 3.01
CA VAL A 387 -6.31 -1.23 2.91
C VAL A 387 -6.36 -2.74 2.70
N GLN A 388 -5.81 -3.22 1.58
CA GLN A 388 -5.75 -4.64 1.24
C GLN A 388 -4.32 -5.17 1.40
N LEU A 389 -4.15 -6.17 2.26
CA LEU A 389 -2.89 -6.89 2.46
C LEU A 389 -3.08 -8.31 1.90
N LYS A 390 -2.74 -8.52 0.62
CA LYS A 390 -3.09 -9.77 -0.08
C LYS A 390 -2.20 -10.94 0.32
N ALA A 391 -0.91 -10.70 0.47
CA ALA A 391 0.07 -11.72 0.88
C ALA A 391 0.57 -11.54 2.33
N GLY A 392 -0.08 -10.68 3.11
CA GLY A 392 0.21 -10.52 4.53
C GLY A 392 1.25 -9.44 4.83
N VAL A 393 1.66 -9.40 6.10
CA VAL A 393 2.63 -8.42 6.61
C VAL A 393 3.43 -8.97 7.78
N ASP A 394 4.75 -8.76 7.79
CA ASP A 394 5.65 -9.12 8.88
C ASP A 394 6.51 -7.91 9.33
N GLY A 395 7.08 -7.99 10.53
CA GLY A 395 8.13 -7.08 10.97
C GLY A 395 9.51 -7.54 10.49
N THR A 396 10.54 -6.72 10.69
CA THR A 396 11.93 -7.18 10.54
C THR A 396 12.51 -7.76 11.83
N GLU A 397 11.96 -7.35 12.97
CA GLU A 397 12.38 -7.83 14.29
C GLU A 397 11.15 -8.15 15.14
N SER A 398 11.17 -9.29 15.82
CA SER A 398 10.06 -9.74 16.66
C SER A 398 9.70 -8.70 17.72
N GLY A 399 8.43 -8.30 17.73
CA GLY A 399 7.84 -7.38 18.71
C GLY A 399 8.33 -5.93 18.60
N LYS A 400 9.01 -5.55 17.50
CA LYS A 400 9.50 -4.17 17.32
C LYS A 400 8.51 -3.29 16.59
N GLN A 401 8.02 -3.66 15.42
CA GLN A 401 7.15 -2.81 14.61
C GLN A 401 5.66 -3.01 14.94
N GLY A 402 4.93 -1.92 15.15
CA GLY A 402 3.47 -1.91 15.21
C GLY A 402 2.84 -1.55 13.86
N LEU A 403 1.65 -2.08 13.60
CA LEU A 403 0.83 -1.73 12.44
C LEU A 403 -0.48 -1.08 12.88
N VAL A 404 -0.78 0.10 12.34
CA VAL A 404 -2.07 0.77 12.45
C VAL A 404 -2.69 0.88 11.06
N ILE A 405 -3.93 0.42 10.91
CA ILE A 405 -4.76 0.64 9.73
C ILE A 405 -5.88 1.62 10.09
N ALA A 406 -5.73 2.86 9.64
CA ALA A 406 -6.71 3.93 9.80
C ALA A 406 -7.68 3.91 8.62
N GLY A 407 -8.64 2.98 8.68
CA GLY A 407 -9.55 2.67 7.58
C GLY A 407 -10.18 1.29 7.73
N ASN A 408 -10.86 0.83 6.68
CA ASN A 408 -11.23 -0.58 6.58
C ASN A 408 -10.01 -1.41 6.19
N ALA A 409 -9.94 -2.65 6.67
CA ALA A 409 -8.88 -3.59 6.34
C ALA A 409 -9.43 -4.84 5.65
N ASP A 410 -8.73 -5.32 4.63
CA ASP A 410 -8.94 -6.61 4.00
C ASP A 410 -7.62 -7.39 4.00
N ILE A 411 -7.47 -8.28 4.97
CA ILE A 411 -6.23 -9.01 5.25
C ILE A 411 -6.42 -10.44 4.79
N GLN A 412 -5.81 -10.80 3.66
CA GLN A 412 -5.95 -12.14 3.08
C GLN A 412 -4.79 -13.05 3.50
N GLY A 413 -3.59 -12.51 3.70
CA GLY A 413 -2.42 -13.26 4.15
C GLY A 413 -2.27 -13.34 5.67
N ASP A 414 -1.09 -13.80 6.08
CA ASP A 414 -0.68 -13.86 7.48
C ASP A 414 -0.21 -12.49 8.00
N VAL A 415 -0.27 -12.27 9.30
CA VAL A 415 0.16 -11.02 9.94
C VAL A 415 1.10 -11.37 11.10
N GLY A 416 2.38 -11.02 11.00
CA GLY A 416 3.39 -11.31 12.02
C GLY A 416 3.66 -12.80 12.22
N ALA A 417 3.34 -13.65 11.25
CA ALA A 417 3.48 -15.10 11.40
C ALA A 417 4.94 -15.57 11.32
N THR A 418 5.77 -14.90 10.50
CA THR A 418 7.20 -15.19 10.43
C THR A 418 7.95 -14.37 11.47
N THR A 419 7.68 -13.06 11.49
CA THR A 419 8.31 -12.12 12.42
C THR A 419 7.21 -11.33 13.13
N PRO A 420 6.92 -11.69 14.40
CA PRO A 420 5.82 -11.13 15.17
C PRO A 420 5.80 -9.60 15.17
N LEU A 421 4.65 -9.01 14.88
CA LEU A 421 4.46 -7.56 15.07
C LEU A 421 4.30 -7.25 16.56
N ARG A 422 4.63 -6.03 16.97
CA ARG A 422 4.38 -5.58 18.35
C ARG A 422 2.88 -5.47 18.62
N THR A 423 2.15 -4.83 17.72
CA THR A 423 0.71 -4.58 17.84
C THR A 423 0.09 -4.50 16.45
N VAL A 424 -1.20 -4.84 16.36
CA VAL A 424 -2.03 -4.55 15.19
C VAL A 424 -3.27 -3.81 15.67
N ALA A 425 -3.58 -2.67 15.06
CA ALA A 425 -4.79 -1.90 15.34
C ALA A 425 -5.51 -1.53 14.04
N VAL A 426 -6.82 -1.82 13.94
CA VAL A 426 -7.66 -1.45 12.81
C VAL A 426 -8.84 -0.61 13.30
N SER A 427 -9.02 0.59 12.75
CA SER A 427 -10.09 1.49 13.18
C SER A 427 -11.46 1.18 12.55
N GLY A 428 -11.48 0.69 11.31
CA GLY A 428 -12.68 0.39 10.53
C GLY A 428 -13.06 -1.09 10.53
N ALA A 429 -13.92 -1.49 9.58
CA ALA A 429 -14.32 -2.87 9.40
C ALA A 429 -13.12 -3.71 8.90
N THR A 430 -13.02 -4.95 9.37
CA THR A 430 -11.92 -5.87 9.04
C THR A 430 -12.47 -7.13 8.40
N THR A 431 -11.99 -7.47 7.22
CA THR A 431 -12.12 -8.81 6.65
C THR A 431 -10.82 -9.58 6.89
N LEU A 432 -10.93 -10.79 7.42
CA LEU A 432 -9.80 -11.69 7.63
C LEU A 432 -9.98 -12.94 6.75
N GLY A 433 -9.02 -13.22 5.87
CA GLY A 433 -8.96 -14.47 5.10
C GLY A 433 -8.63 -15.67 5.98
N GLY A 434 -8.18 -16.78 5.39
CA GLY A 434 -7.55 -17.87 6.14
C GLY A 434 -6.12 -17.54 6.56
N GLY A 435 -5.64 -18.04 7.71
CA GLY A 435 -4.25 -17.89 8.14
C GLY A 435 -4.08 -17.53 9.61
N LYS A 436 -3.06 -16.74 9.94
CA LYS A 436 -2.68 -16.37 11.31
C LYS A 436 -2.46 -14.87 11.48
N THR A 437 -2.73 -14.36 12.66
CA THR A 437 -2.25 -13.06 13.14
C THR A 437 -1.52 -13.30 14.45
N HIS A 438 -0.23 -12.98 14.49
CA HIS A 438 0.61 -13.18 15.64
C HIS A 438 1.32 -11.88 16.02
N THR A 439 1.11 -11.46 17.27
CA THR A 439 1.67 -10.24 17.84
C THR A 439 2.25 -10.50 19.22
N THR A 440 3.27 -9.74 19.61
CA THR A 440 3.79 -9.84 20.98
C THR A 440 2.90 -9.09 21.99
N GLY A 441 2.28 -7.99 21.55
CA GLY A 441 1.34 -7.16 22.29
C GLY A 441 -0.08 -7.22 21.70
N ASP A 442 -0.86 -6.18 21.94
CA ASP A 442 -2.31 -6.19 21.68
C ASP A 442 -2.67 -6.28 20.18
N GLN A 443 -3.80 -6.95 19.93
CA GLN A 443 -4.53 -6.93 18.66
C GLN A 443 -5.87 -6.24 18.88
N VAL A 444 -6.14 -5.19 18.13
CA VAL A 444 -7.33 -4.35 18.31
C VAL A 444 -8.05 -4.15 16.98
N TYR A 445 -9.27 -4.64 16.89
CA TYR A 445 -10.14 -4.48 15.73
C TYR A 445 -11.40 -3.72 16.15
N ASN A 446 -11.44 -2.40 15.98
CA ASN A 446 -12.52 -1.57 16.52
C ASN A 446 -13.85 -1.78 15.79
N GLY A 447 -13.80 -1.94 14.47
CA GLY A 447 -14.99 -2.16 13.64
C GLY A 447 -15.46 -3.62 13.64
N ALA A 448 -16.45 -3.91 12.77
CA ALA A 448 -16.93 -5.28 12.58
C ALA A 448 -15.84 -6.15 11.94
N VAL A 449 -15.72 -7.39 12.41
CA VAL A 449 -14.78 -8.38 11.90
C VAL A 449 -15.55 -9.49 11.20
N THR A 450 -15.18 -9.79 9.95
CA THR A 450 -15.76 -10.88 9.14
C THR A 450 -14.66 -11.85 8.74
N LEU A 451 -14.86 -13.14 9.04
CA LEU A 451 -13.98 -14.21 8.58
C LEU A 451 -14.39 -14.70 7.19
N LYS A 452 -13.41 -14.89 6.31
CA LYS A 452 -13.55 -15.56 5.00
C LYS A 452 -12.82 -16.90 4.92
N GLY A 453 -12.12 -17.27 6.00
CA GLY A 453 -11.45 -18.55 6.17
C GLY A 453 -11.07 -18.75 7.64
N ASP A 454 -10.55 -19.94 7.95
CA ASP A 454 -10.10 -20.29 9.31
C ASP A 454 -8.96 -19.37 9.76
N ARG A 455 -9.05 -18.83 10.98
CA ARG A 455 -8.11 -17.82 11.48
C ARG A 455 -7.64 -18.13 12.89
N ASP A 456 -6.31 -18.06 13.07
CA ASP A 456 -5.66 -18.04 14.40
C ASP A 456 -5.31 -16.59 14.78
N LEU A 457 -5.69 -16.15 15.97
CA LEU A 457 -5.29 -14.87 16.57
C LEU A 457 -4.45 -15.16 17.82
N THR A 458 -3.16 -14.84 17.79
CA THR A 458 -2.23 -15.06 18.91
C THR A 458 -1.60 -13.77 19.37
N SER A 459 -1.77 -13.44 20.64
CA SER A 459 -1.06 -12.34 21.30
C SER A 459 -0.26 -12.89 22.47
N ASP A 460 1.08 -12.78 22.45
CA ASP A 460 1.94 -13.42 23.46
C ASP A 460 1.72 -12.84 24.87
N THR A 461 1.67 -11.51 24.97
CA THR A 461 1.58 -10.79 26.24
C THR A 461 0.44 -9.77 26.27
N GLY A 462 -0.29 -9.64 25.17
CA GLY A 462 -1.37 -8.67 25.00
C GLY A 462 -2.76 -9.29 24.98
N SER A 463 -3.72 -8.45 24.66
CA SER A 463 -5.13 -8.79 24.51
C SER A 463 -5.52 -8.93 23.04
N VAL A 464 -6.60 -9.65 22.78
CA VAL A 464 -7.29 -9.65 21.49
C VAL A 464 -8.66 -9.01 21.68
N ILE A 465 -8.89 -7.87 21.02
CA ILE A 465 -10.10 -7.05 21.16
C ILE A 465 -10.83 -6.98 19.82
N LEU A 466 -12.08 -7.44 19.81
CA LEU A 466 -13.01 -7.37 18.69
C LEU A 466 -14.15 -6.43 19.09
N GLY A 467 -14.02 -5.17 18.69
CA GLY A 467 -14.75 -4.02 19.25
C GLY A 467 -16.19 -3.85 18.80
N SER A 468 -16.68 -4.66 17.85
CA SER A 468 -18.06 -4.63 17.37
C SER A 468 -18.57 -6.05 17.10
N LYS A 469 -19.25 -6.30 15.97
CA LYS A 469 -19.71 -7.64 15.54
C LYS A 469 -18.53 -8.50 15.08
N LEU A 470 -18.53 -9.78 15.46
CA LEU A 470 -17.71 -10.85 14.89
C LEU A 470 -18.61 -11.79 14.07
N ASP A 471 -18.40 -11.84 12.76
CA ASP A 471 -19.08 -12.73 11.84
C ASP A 471 -18.13 -13.84 11.38
N GLY A 472 -18.46 -15.08 11.73
CA GLY A 472 -17.70 -16.26 11.37
C GLY A 472 -17.83 -16.68 9.90
N GLY A 473 -18.59 -15.95 9.08
CA GLY A 473 -18.64 -16.18 7.63
C GLY A 473 -19.25 -17.52 7.23
N ASN A 474 -20.25 -17.99 8.01
CA ASN A 474 -20.96 -19.26 7.83
C ASN A 474 -20.12 -20.53 8.11
N GLY A 475 -19.28 -20.51 9.15
CA GLY A 475 -18.68 -21.72 9.71
C GLY A 475 -17.16 -21.74 9.75
N ASN A 476 -16.48 -20.61 9.56
CA ASN A 476 -15.03 -20.57 9.69
C ASN A 476 -14.61 -20.75 11.16
N ASN A 477 -13.52 -21.47 11.37
CA ASN A 477 -12.94 -21.70 12.68
C ASN A 477 -12.19 -20.44 13.15
N LEU A 478 -12.33 -20.12 14.43
CA LEU A 478 -11.58 -19.06 15.08
C LEU A 478 -10.91 -19.61 16.33
N ASN A 479 -9.60 -19.51 16.37
CA ASN A 479 -8.80 -19.82 17.55
C ASN A 479 -8.16 -18.53 18.06
N VAL A 480 -8.40 -18.21 19.34
CA VAL A 480 -7.87 -17.00 19.98
C VAL A 480 -7.04 -17.40 21.18
N ASN A 481 -5.76 -17.05 21.17
CA ASN A 481 -4.81 -17.25 22.26
C ASN A 481 -4.24 -15.89 22.69
N ALA A 482 -4.71 -15.37 23.82
CA ALA A 482 -4.30 -14.07 24.33
C ALA A 482 -3.55 -14.19 25.66
N GLY A 483 -2.37 -13.56 25.75
CA GLY A 483 -1.58 -13.48 26.97
C GLY A 483 -2.24 -12.66 28.09
N LYS A 484 -3.29 -11.89 27.78
CA LYS A 484 -4.14 -11.18 28.75
C LYS A 484 -5.61 -11.46 28.53
N ASN A 485 -6.30 -10.61 27.76
CA ASN A 485 -7.75 -10.60 27.67
C ASN A 485 -8.23 -10.97 26.27
N ILE A 486 -9.39 -11.60 26.19
CA ILE A 486 -10.20 -11.67 24.96
C ILE A 486 -11.48 -10.87 25.22
N GLN A 487 -11.76 -9.89 24.36
CA GLN A 487 -12.98 -9.10 24.45
C GLN A 487 -13.70 -9.05 23.11
N VAL A 488 -14.99 -9.36 23.12
CA VAL A 488 -15.90 -9.17 21.98
C VAL A 488 -17.08 -8.32 22.42
N ALA A 489 -17.19 -7.11 21.85
CA ALA A 489 -18.17 -6.14 22.31
C ALA A 489 -19.59 -6.37 21.74
N GLY A 490 -19.69 -6.91 20.52
CA GLY A 490 -20.97 -7.26 19.88
C GLY A 490 -21.20 -8.77 19.80
N ASP A 491 -22.07 -9.17 18.88
CA ASP A 491 -22.40 -10.57 18.63
C ASP A 491 -21.25 -11.30 17.92
N ALA A 492 -20.99 -12.53 18.33
CA ALA A 492 -20.04 -13.48 17.75
C ALA A 492 -20.80 -14.66 17.14
N THR A 493 -21.21 -14.55 15.88
CA THR A 493 -22.15 -15.50 15.25
C THR A 493 -21.62 -16.11 13.97
N GLY A 494 -22.18 -17.26 13.56
CA GLY A 494 -21.81 -17.90 12.30
C GLY A 494 -20.44 -18.54 12.31
N LEU A 495 -19.90 -18.84 13.49
CA LEU A 495 -18.58 -19.46 13.68
C LEU A 495 -18.67 -20.98 13.52
N GLY A 496 -17.57 -21.59 13.05
CA GLY A 496 -17.34 -23.03 13.09
C GLY A 496 -16.97 -23.46 14.52
N SER A 497 -15.74 -23.92 14.71
CA SER A 497 -15.14 -24.09 16.02
C SER A 497 -14.64 -22.74 16.55
N LEU A 498 -15.11 -22.34 17.73
CA LEU A 498 -14.57 -21.22 18.49
C LEU A 498 -13.71 -21.77 19.62
N THR A 499 -12.38 -21.60 19.54
CA THR A 499 -11.43 -22.01 20.59
C THR A 499 -10.83 -20.79 21.26
N LEU A 500 -10.86 -20.74 22.58
CA LEU A 500 -10.47 -19.58 23.37
C LEU A 500 -9.46 -19.95 24.45
N ARG A 501 -8.40 -19.16 24.58
CA ARG A 501 -7.47 -19.18 25.69
C ARG A 501 -7.08 -17.76 26.05
N ALA A 502 -7.36 -17.35 27.28
CA ALA A 502 -6.91 -16.08 27.82
C ALA A 502 -6.28 -16.32 29.20
N VAL A 503 -5.22 -15.61 29.56
CA VAL A 503 -4.63 -15.73 30.90
C VAL A 503 -5.50 -15.02 31.93
N ASP A 504 -6.06 -13.85 31.60
CA ASP A 504 -6.81 -13.03 32.55
C ASP A 504 -8.32 -13.16 32.32
N THR A 505 -8.86 -12.47 31.31
CA THR A 505 -10.31 -12.37 31.14
C THR A 505 -10.79 -12.75 29.76
N ILE A 506 -11.97 -13.36 29.70
CA ILE A 506 -12.76 -13.54 28.47
C ILE A 506 -14.08 -12.82 28.68
N VAL A 507 -14.42 -11.88 27.80
CA VAL A 507 -15.69 -11.14 27.88
C VAL A 507 -16.36 -11.13 26.51
N PHE A 508 -17.53 -11.74 26.43
CA PHE A 508 -18.44 -11.61 25.29
C PHE A 508 -19.66 -10.81 25.74
N ASN A 509 -19.85 -9.63 25.15
CA ASN A 509 -20.96 -8.73 25.52
C ASN A 509 -22.25 -9.02 24.72
N GLY A 510 -22.12 -9.53 23.50
CA GLY A 510 -23.25 -9.98 22.67
C GLY A 510 -23.45 -11.50 22.68
N ASP A 511 -24.29 -11.97 21.77
CA ASP A 511 -24.60 -13.39 21.61
C ASP A 511 -23.43 -14.16 20.97
N VAL A 512 -23.17 -15.37 21.45
CA VAL A 512 -22.18 -16.29 20.89
C VAL A 512 -22.89 -17.46 20.23
N SER A 513 -22.70 -17.64 18.92
CA SER A 513 -23.24 -18.77 18.17
C SER A 513 -22.16 -19.40 17.30
N ALA A 514 -21.82 -20.65 17.61
CA ALA A 514 -20.81 -21.43 16.90
C ALA A 514 -21.28 -22.88 16.66
N TYR A 515 -20.58 -23.62 15.81
CA TYR A 515 -20.76 -25.06 15.71
C TYR A 515 -20.24 -25.75 16.99
N ARG A 516 -19.09 -25.30 17.51
CA ARG A 516 -18.52 -25.73 18.79
C ARG A 516 -17.98 -24.52 19.54
N VAL A 517 -18.17 -24.48 20.86
CA VAL A 517 -17.52 -23.50 21.73
C VAL A 517 -16.59 -24.22 22.69
N GLN A 518 -15.30 -23.93 22.61
CA GLN A 518 -14.29 -24.43 23.52
C GLN A 518 -13.52 -23.29 24.19
N GLN A 519 -13.50 -23.27 25.52
CA GLN A 519 -12.62 -22.41 26.30
C GLN A 519 -11.65 -23.28 27.08
N LEU A 520 -10.35 -23.10 26.80
CA LEU A 520 -9.27 -23.86 27.39
C LEU A 520 -8.83 -23.28 28.73
N GLU A 521 -8.83 -21.94 28.85
CA GLU A 521 -8.37 -21.24 30.05
C GLU A 521 -8.90 -19.80 30.11
N ALA A 522 -9.21 -19.35 31.33
CA ALA A 522 -9.36 -17.94 31.75
C ALA A 522 -9.38 -17.86 33.28
N LYS A 523 -8.79 -16.82 33.91
CA LYS A 523 -9.06 -16.54 35.33
C LYS A 523 -10.53 -16.17 35.53
N THR A 524 -11.08 -15.35 34.64
CA THR A 524 -12.51 -15.02 34.63
C THR A 524 -13.09 -15.06 33.22
N ALA A 525 -14.27 -15.65 33.02
CA ALA A 525 -15.01 -15.54 31.77
C ALA A 525 -16.44 -15.07 32.01
N SER A 526 -16.88 -14.07 31.24
CA SER A 526 -18.24 -13.54 31.27
C SER A 526 -18.85 -13.57 29.88
N TYR A 527 -19.91 -14.34 29.74
CA TYR A 527 -20.74 -14.41 28.54
C TYR A 527 -22.06 -13.69 28.84
N ASN A 528 -22.15 -12.43 28.46
CA ASN A 528 -23.27 -11.57 28.84
C ASN A 528 -24.50 -11.77 27.93
N GLY A 529 -24.29 -12.17 26.67
CA GLY A 529 -25.34 -12.62 25.74
C GLY A 529 -25.62 -14.11 25.83
N ALA A 530 -26.47 -14.62 24.93
CA ALA A 530 -26.77 -16.05 24.84
C ALA A 530 -25.58 -16.82 24.26
N VAL A 531 -25.35 -18.05 24.71
CA VAL A 531 -24.30 -18.92 24.18
C VAL A 531 -24.96 -20.13 23.53
N ARG A 532 -24.70 -20.35 22.24
CA ARG A 532 -25.29 -21.43 21.46
C ARG A 532 -24.23 -22.23 20.71
N ALA A 533 -24.20 -23.54 20.93
CA ALA A 533 -23.45 -24.49 20.12
C ALA A 533 -24.42 -25.40 19.36
N SER A 534 -24.31 -25.42 18.03
CA SER A 534 -25.21 -26.22 17.17
C SER A 534 -24.70 -27.64 16.92
N GLY A 535 -23.39 -27.87 17.00
CA GLY A 535 -22.71 -29.14 16.71
C GLY A 535 -22.65 -30.11 17.89
N PRO A 536 -22.31 -31.39 17.61
CA PRO A 536 -22.39 -32.49 18.57
C PRO A 536 -21.35 -32.39 19.69
N ASP A 537 -20.24 -31.68 19.46
CA ASP A 537 -19.22 -31.41 20.48
C ASP A 537 -19.74 -30.46 21.57
N GLY A 538 -20.77 -29.67 21.27
CA GLY A 538 -21.45 -28.79 22.21
C GLY A 538 -20.56 -27.67 22.76
N ILE A 539 -20.65 -27.48 24.08
CA ILE A 539 -19.96 -26.42 24.82
C ILE A 539 -19.02 -27.07 25.84
N ASP A 540 -17.74 -26.71 25.79
CA ASP A 540 -16.69 -27.19 26.71
C ASP A 540 -15.89 -26.01 27.26
N ILE A 541 -16.12 -25.63 28.51
CA ILE A 541 -15.57 -24.41 29.10
C ILE A 541 -14.76 -24.73 30.36
N SER A 542 -13.48 -24.38 30.35
CA SER A 542 -12.58 -24.44 31.50
C SER A 542 -12.14 -23.04 31.93
N GLY A 543 -12.22 -22.72 33.22
CA GLY A 543 -11.78 -21.41 33.75
C GLY A 543 -12.04 -21.22 35.25
N GLY A 544 -11.54 -20.12 35.82
CA GLY A 544 -11.63 -19.82 37.26
C GLY A 544 -13.01 -19.34 37.71
N THR A 545 -13.41 -18.13 37.35
CA THR A 545 -14.76 -17.61 37.64
C THR A 545 -15.54 -17.46 36.34
N LEU A 546 -16.71 -18.10 36.24
CA LEU A 546 -17.50 -18.19 35.02
C LEU A 546 -18.89 -17.59 35.22
N SER A 547 -19.32 -16.72 34.31
CA SER A 547 -20.64 -16.10 34.33
C SER A 547 -21.34 -16.20 32.97
N PHE A 548 -22.62 -16.56 32.99
CA PHE A 548 -23.50 -16.63 31.82
C PHE A 548 -24.75 -15.80 32.09
N GLY A 549 -24.89 -14.67 31.40
CA GLY A 549 -25.96 -13.69 31.63
C GLY A 549 -27.31 -14.07 31.04
N LYS A 550 -27.32 -14.87 29.96
CA LYS A 550 -28.52 -15.29 29.21
C LYS A 550 -28.53 -16.81 29.01
N ASP A 551 -29.33 -17.27 28.06
CA ASP A 551 -29.52 -18.69 27.77
C ASP A 551 -28.24 -19.35 27.27
N VAL A 552 -28.02 -20.59 27.68
CA VAL A 552 -26.88 -21.42 27.24
C VAL A 552 -27.42 -22.69 26.63
N THR A 553 -27.21 -22.89 25.33
CA THR A 553 -27.81 -23.98 24.57
C THR A 553 -26.77 -24.78 23.80
N ALA A 554 -26.69 -26.08 24.05
CA ALA A 554 -26.07 -27.05 23.14
C ALA A 554 -27.18 -27.85 22.44
N ASP A 555 -27.43 -27.57 21.16
CA ASP A 555 -28.58 -28.11 20.43
C ASP A 555 -28.51 -29.62 20.22
N THR A 556 -27.31 -30.12 19.97
CA THR A 556 -27.04 -31.53 19.64
C THR A 556 -25.98 -32.16 20.55
N GLY A 557 -25.20 -31.34 21.25
CA GLY A 557 -24.13 -31.77 22.14
C GLY A 557 -24.44 -31.66 23.63
N SER A 558 -23.39 -31.88 24.42
CA SER A 558 -23.39 -31.71 25.88
C SER A 558 -22.87 -30.32 26.27
N ILE A 559 -23.15 -29.91 27.50
CA ILE A 559 -22.49 -28.76 28.13
C ILE A 559 -21.58 -29.28 29.23
N ARG A 560 -20.27 -29.00 29.13
CA ARG A 560 -19.25 -29.32 30.13
C ARG A 560 -18.62 -28.04 30.64
N ILE A 561 -18.60 -27.87 31.95
CA ILE A 561 -18.01 -26.71 32.62
C ILE A 561 -17.07 -27.20 33.71
N ALA A 562 -15.78 -26.95 33.54
CA ALA A 562 -14.76 -27.22 34.55
C ALA A 562 -14.30 -25.92 35.19
N ASN A 563 -14.71 -25.69 36.44
CA ASN A 563 -14.21 -24.57 37.21
C ASN A 563 -12.86 -24.95 37.85
N THR A 564 -11.80 -24.30 37.41
CA THR A 564 -10.42 -24.65 37.79
C THR A 564 -9.93 -23.91 39.04
N SER A 565 -10.68 -22.93 39.54
CA SER A 565 -10.30 -22.16 40.74
C SER A 565 -11.07 -22.64 41.97
N PRO A 566 -10.42 -23.07 43.06
CA PRO A 566 -11.10 -23.47 44.29
C PRO A 566 -11.94 -22.36 44.94
N THR A 567 -11.67 -21.09 44.59
CA THR A 567 -12.41 -19.91 45.08
C THR A 567 -13.33 -19.31 44.02
N GLY A 568 -13.23 -19.78 42.78
CA GLY A 568 -14.04 -19.30 41.67
C GLY A 568 -15.46 -19.84 41.73
N THR A 569 -16.39 -19.15 41.08
CA THR A 569 -17.80 -19.53 41.01
C THR A 569 -18.25 -19.71 39.57
N THR A 570 -19.26 -20.55 39.37
CA THR A 570 -19.99 -20.62 38.10
C THR A 570 -21.40 -20.07 38.32
N SER A 571 -21.82 -19.05 37.56
CA SER A 571 -23.14 -18.44 37.72
C SER A 571 -23.91 -18.30 36.41
N PHE A 572 -25.15 -18.73 36.42
CA PHE A 572 -26.13 -18.46 35.37
C PHE A 572 -27.10 -17.35 35.81
N GLY A 573 -27.60 -16.56 34.87
CA GLY A 573 -28.58 -15.52 35.13
C GLY A 573 -29.90 -16.08 35.69
N ALA A 574 -30.50 -15.39 36.66
CA ALA A 574 -31.65 -15.91 37.42
C ALA A 574 -32.90 -16.27 36.58
N GLY A 575 -33.04 -15.70 35.39
CA GLY A 575 -34.15 -15.97 34.46
C GLY A 575 -33.75 -16.77 33.22
N SER A 576 -32.50 -17.24 33.11
CA SER A 576 -32.03 -17.93 31.92
C SER A 576 -32.44 -19.40 31.87
N THR A 577 -32.32 -19.98 30.68
CA THR A 577 -32.47 -21.40 30.41
C THR A 577 -31.13 -21.99 29.96
N VAL A 578 -30.72 -23.07 30.61
CA VAL A 578 -29.63 -23.92 30.15
C VAL A 578 -30.23 -25.16 29.51
N LYS A 579 -29.91 -25.41 28.24
CA LYS A 579 -30.41 -26.54 27.46
C LYS A 579 -29.26 -27.34 26.86
N ALA A 580 -29.24 -28.66 27.08
CA ALA A 580 -28.28 -29.56 26.41
C ALA A 580 -28.99 -30.79 25.82
N ALA A 581 -28.46 -31.34 24.74
CA ALA A 581 -29.03 -32.54 24.14
C ALA A 581 -28.58 -33.82 24.84
N THR A 582 -27.29 -33.94 25.16
CA THR A 582 -26.66 -35.22 25.57
C THR A 582 -26.05 -35.22 26.97
N GLY A 583 -26.16 -34.12 27.72
CA GLY A 583 -25.72 -34.06 29.13
C GLY A 583 -25.34 -32.65 29.58
N PHE A 584 -25.39 -32.43 30.89
CA PHE A 584 -24.84 -31.26 31.57
C PHE A 584 -23.89 -31.71 32.67
N THR A 585 -22.68 -31.18 32.71
CA THR A 585 -21.73 -31.47 33.79
C THR A 585 -21.02 -30.21 34.21
N GLN A 586 -21.06 -29.91 35.50
CA GLN A 586 -20.26 -28.88 36.13
C GLN A 586 -19.38 -29.50 37.22
N THR A 587 -18.08 -29.17 37.23
CA THR A 587 -17.11 -29.64 38.23
C THR A 587 -16.27 -28.49 38.78
N GLY A 588 -15.74 -28.65 39.99
CA GLY A 588 -14.85 -27.69 40.65
C GLY A 588 -15.51 -26.37 41.05
N GLY A 589 -14.73 -25.44 41.64
CA GLY A 589 -15.24 -24.16 42.14
C GLY A 589 -15.72 -24.17 43.60
N ALA A 590 -15.96 -22.98 44.15
CA ALA A 590 -16.53 -22.77 45.48
C ALA A 590 -18.07 -22.82 45.49
N GLY A 591 -18.73 -22.65 44.35
CA GLY A 591 -20.18 -22.66 44.27
C GLY A 591 -20.73 -22.51 42.86
N LEU A 592 -21.93 -23.05 42.68
CA LEU A 592 -22.70 -23.00 41.43
C LEU A 592 -24.00 -22.22 41.69
N THR A 593 -24.31 -21.27 40.83
CA THR A 593 -25.59 -20.56 40.85
C THR A 593 -26.39 -20.95 39.60
N LEU A 594 -27.55 -21.59 39.81
CA LEU A 594 -28.32 -22.26 38.76
C LEU A 594 -29.25 -21.31 37.99
N PRO A 595 -29.56 -21.65 36.71
CA PRO A 595 -30.56 -20.96 35.90
C PRO A 595 -32.00 -21.20 36.42
N ALA A 596 -32.98 -20.50 35.86
CA ALA A 596 -34.40 -20.79 36.12
C ALA A 596 -34.80 -22.18 35.59
N GLN A 597 -34.22 -22.59 34.46
CA GLN A 597 -34.46 -23.88 33.84
C GLN A 597 -33.14 -24.53 33.44
N LEU A 598 -32.93 -25.77 33.86
CA LEU A 598 -31.85 -26.65 33.40
C LEU A 598 -32.48 -27.89 32.77
N LEU A 599 -32.41 -27.96 31.44
CA LEU A 599 -33.12 -28.95 30.62
C LEU A 599 -32.12 -29.78 29.82
N VAL A 600 -32.09 -31.09 30.05
CA VAL A 600 -31.29 -32.01 29.27
C VAL A 600 -32.20 -33.01 28.57
N THR A 601 -32.08 -33.17 27.25
CA THR A 601 -32.98 -34.05 26.49
C THR A 601 -32.71 -35.52 26.81
N GLN A 602 -31.44 -35.94 26.78
CA GLN A 602 -30.96 -37.28 27.12
C GLN A 602 -29.60 -37.16 27.84
N GLY A 603 -29.31 -38.07 28.76
CA GLY A 603 -28.04 -38.09 29.49
C GLY A 603 -28.07 -37.41 30.86
N PRO A 604 -26.94 -37.41 31.59
CA PRO A 604 -26.94 -37.00 33.00
C PRO A 604 -26.90 -35.48 33.17
N ILE A 605 -27.40 -35.02 34.32
CA ILE A 605 -27.11 -33.71 34.91
C ILE A 605 -26.22 -33.95 36.12
N ASN A 606 -25.00 -33.41 36.11
CA ASN A 606 -24.07 -33.49 37.23
C ASN A 606 -23.67 -32.09 37.73
N LEU A 607 -23.99 -31.80 39.00
CA LEU A 607 -23.65 -30.58 39.71
C LEU A 607 -22.60 -30.89 40.78
N GLY A 608 -21.33 -30.69 40.44
CA GLY A 608 -20.17 -31.15 41.21
C GLY A 608 -19.83 -30.33 42.45
N VAL A 609 -20.54 -29.23 42.72
CA VAL A 609 -20.38 -28.37 43.91
C VAL A 609 -21.74 -27.94 44.46
N PRO A 610 -21.81 -27.38 45.68
CA PRO A 610 -23.05 -26.82 46.22
C PRO A 610 -23.69 -25.82 45.25
N ALA A 611 -24.93 -26.09 44.90
CA ALA A 611 -25.68 -25.31 43.93
C ALA A 611 -26.78 -24.48 44.60
N LYS A 612 -26.88 -23.21 44.23
CA LYS A 612 -27.87 -22.25 44.73
C LYS A 612 -28.92 -21.97 43.66
N LEU A 613 -30.18 -22.05 44.05
CA LEU A 613 -31.35 -21.69 43.25
C LEU A 613 -31.70 -20.22 43.49
N GLN A 614 -32.14 -19.50 42.45
CA GLN A 614 -32.29 -18.03 42.51
C GLN A 614 -33.73 -17.51 42.36
N GLY A 615 -34.64 -18.29 41.82
CA GLY A 615 -36.00 -17.85 41.48
C GLY A 615 -37.07 -18.31 42.46
N GLY A 616 -38.30 -17.81 42.29
CA GLY A 616 -39.48 -18.36 42.98
C GLY A 616 -39.82 -19.78 42.51
N ASN A 617 -39.53 -20.09 41.24
CA ASN A 617 -39.64 -21.42 40.65
C ASN A 617 -38.34 -21.78 39.95
N ALA A 618 -37.92 -23.04 40.04
CA ALA A 618 -36.80 -23.58 39.27
C ALA A 618 -37.16 -24.97 38.71
N VAL A 619 -36.67 -25.28 37.51
CA VAL A 619 -36.88 -26.58 36.85
C VAL A 619 -35.54 -27.22 36.53
N ILE A 620 -35.34 -28.46 36.98
CA ILE A 620 -34.21 -29.29 36.58
C ILE A 620 -34.80 -30.59 36.03
N GLN A 621 -34.61 -30.81 34.73
CA GLN A 621 -35.22 -31.93 34.02
C GLN A 621 -34.23 -32.62 33.10
N THR A 622 -34.22 -33.96 33.16
CA THR A 622 -33.52 -34.82 32.21
C THR A 622 -34.21 -36.18 32.05
N ASN A 623 -33.81 -36.95 31.04
CA ASN A 623 -34.10 -38.38 30.90
C ASN A 623 -32.86 -39.24 31.23
N GLY A 624 -32.19 -38.92 32.34
CA GLY A 624 -30.95 -39.54 32.80
C GLY A 624 -30.70 -39.22 34.27
N ASP A 625 -29.53 -39.57 34.80
CA ASP A 625 -29.22 -39.36 36.21
C ASP A 625 -29.13 -37.87 36.56
N ILE A 626 -29.63 -37.49 37.74
CA ILE A 626 -29.40 -36.18 38.34
C ILE A 626 -28.55 -36.38 39.59
N THR A 627 -27.31 -35.89 39.55
CA THR A 627 -26.37 -35.89 40.68
C THR A 627 -26.05 -34.47 41.12
N ALA A 628 -26.13 -34.18 42.42
CA ALA A 628 -25.76 -32.88 42.97
C ALA A 628 -25.11 -33.02 44.35
N VAL A 629 -24.01 -32.30 44.58
CA VAL A 629 -23.33 -32.25 45.90
C VAL A 629 -24.22 -31.63 46.97
N GLY A 630 -24.98 -30.59 46.63
CA GLY A 630 -25.97 -29.95 47.50
C GLY A 630 -26.82 -28.97 46.71
N LEU A 631 -28.05 -28.73 47.17
CA LEU A 631 -29.01 -27.84 46.52
C LEU A 631 -29.67 -26.97 47.59
N SER A 632 -29.49 -25.65 47.48
CA SER A 632 -30.04 -24.67 48.42
C SER A 632 -30.89 -23.62 47.71
N GLY A 633 -32.07 -23.36 48.27
CA GLY A 633 -33.04 -22.41 47.73
C GLY A 633 -34.22 -22.28 48.67
N PRO A 634 -34.05 -21.71 49.87
CA PRO A 634 -35.06 -21.72 50.93
C PRO A 634 -36.35 -20.96 50.57
N GLN A 635 -36.38 -20.26 49.44
CA GLN A 635 -37.53 -19.53 48.90
C GLN A 635 -37.94 -20.01 47.49
N THR A 636 -37.35 -21.12 46.99
CA THR A 636 -37.56 -21.61 45.62
C THR A 636 -38.42 -22.87 45.61
N SER A 637 -39.49 -22.87 44.82
CA SER A 637 -40.22 -24.08 44.44
C SER A 637 -39.46 -24.81 43.33
N LEU A 638 -38.96 -26.01 43.62
CA LEU A 638 -38.14 -26.79 42.70
C LEU A 638 -38.93 -27.95 42.07
N THR A 639 -38.95 -28.00 40.74
CA THR A 639 -39.39 -29.18 39.97
C THR A 639 -38.18 -30.00 39.55
N LEU A 640 -38.10 -31.25 40.02
CA LEU A 640 -37.07 -32.23 39.65
C LEU A 640 -37.69 -33.38 38.85
N ALA A 641 -37.14 -33.67 37.68
CA ALA A 641 -37.55 -34.81 36.86
C ALA A 641 -36.34 -35.48 36.21
N SER A 642 -36.00 -36.71 36.61
CA SER A 642 -34.91 -37.52 36.03
C SER A 642 -35.38 -38.53 34.98
N GLY A 643 -36.69 -38.60 34.70
CA GLY A 643 -37.27 -39.59 33.81
C GLY A 643 -37.02 -41.01 34.32
N VAL A 644 -36.17 -41.77 33.60
CA VAL A 644 -35.74 -43.13 33.98
C VAL A 644 -34.49 -43.17 34.86
N GLY A 645 -33.75 -42.07 34.99
CA GLY A 645 -32.47 -42.02 35.71
C GLY A 645 -32.61 -41.84 37.22
N ALA A 646 -31.51 -42.12 37.93
CA ALA A 646 -31.42 -42.02 39.38
C ALA A 646 -31.36 -40.54 39.84
N LEU A 647 -31.94 -40.27 41.01
CA LEU A 647 -31.86 -38.98 41.68
C LEU A 647 -30.96 -39.10 42.91
N ARG A 648 -29.81 -38.42 42.90
CA ARG A 648 -28.80 -38.47 43.97
C ARG A 648 -28.40 -37.04 44.36
N ILE A 649 -29.03 -36.51 45.39
CA ILE A 649 -28.74 -35.16 45.90
C ILE A 649 -28.22 -35.25 47.33
N GLY A 650 -27.08 -34.58 47.55
CA GLY A 650 -26.47 -34.44 48.86
C GLY A 650 -25.40 -35.49 49.16
N LEU A 651 -24.45 -35.13 50.03
CA LEU A 651 -23.43 -36.02 50.58
C LEU A 651 -23.78 -36.44 52.01
N ASN A 652 -23.27 -37.59 52.46
CA ASN A 652 -23.48 -38.07 53.83
C ASN A 652 -22.35 -37.60 54.77
N ASP A 653 -22.24 -36.29 54.93
CA ASP A 653 -21.25 -35.61 55.79
C ASP A 653 -21.92 -34.58 56.74
N ALA A 654 -21.12 -33.80 57.46
CA ALA A 654 -21.62 -32.78 58.38
C ALA A 654 -21.85 -31.40 57.72
N ASP A 655 -21.43 -31.20 56.47
CA ASP A 655 -21.49 -29.89 55.82
C ASP A 655 -22.94 -29.56 55.42
N PRO A 656 -23.54 -28.46 55.94
CA PRO A 656 -24.90 -28.06 55.57
C PRO A 656 -25.05 -27.68 54.09
N SER A 657 -23.99 -27.22 53.43
CA SER A 657 -24.00 -26.86 52.01
C SER A 657 -24.09 -28.08 51.10
N HIS A 658 -23.75 -29.28 51.61
CA HIS A 658 -23.86 -30.56 50.91
C HIS A 658 -25.24 -31.22 51.08
N LYS A 659 -26.25 -30.45 51.51
CA LYS A 659 -27.60 -30.94 51.80
C LYS A 659 -28.62 -30.38 50.83
N LEU A 660 -29.86 -30.87 50.96
CA LEU A 660 -31.02 -30.31 50.28
C LEU A 660 -31.75 -29.36 51.24
N ASP A 661 -31.73 -28.06 50.94
CA ASP A 661 -32.40 -27.00 51.72
C ASP A 661 -33.41 -26.25 50.84
N LEU A 662 -34.70 -26.59 51.00
CA LEU A 662 -35.83 -26.08 50.23
C LEU A 662 -37.03 -25.79 51.15
N PRO A 663 -37.94 -24.88 50.76
CA PRO A 663 -39.25 -24.76 51.39
C PRO A 663 -40.03 -26.09 51.19
N ARG A 664 -40.92 -26.43 52.13
CA ARG A 664 -41.63 -27.73 52.21
C ARG A 664 -41.96 -28.33 50.81
N PRO A 665 -41.61 -29.61 50.56
CA PRO A 665 -41.52 -30.16 49.21
C PRO A 665 -42.89 -30.14 48.51
N THR A 666 -42.98 -29.48 47.36
CA THR A 666 -44.18 -29.46 46.52
C THR A 666 -43.92 -30.30 45.27
N VAL A 667 -44.58 -31.47 45.25
CA VAL A 667 -44.81 -32.43 44.14
C VAL A 667 -43.58 -33.11 43.51
N LEU A 668 -43.30 -34.33 43.99
CA LEU A 668 -42.62 -35.38 43.22
C LEU A 668 -43.61 -35.99 42.21
N PRO A 669 -43.20 -36.33 40.97
CA PRO A 669 -44.06 -37.06 40.02
C PRO A 669 -44.45 -38.45 40.56
N PRO A 670 -45.53 -39.08 40.04
CA PRO A 670 -46.15 -40.30 40.62
C PRO A 670 -45.33 -41.60 40.60
N GLY A 671 -44.01 -41.56 40.39
CA GLY A 671 -43.12 -42.72 40.29
C GLY A 671 -41.98 -42.80 41.32
N LEU A 672 -41.67 -41.72 42.07
CA LEU A 672 -40.57 -41.72 43.04
C LEU A 672 -41.03 -42.20 44.43
N ARG A 673 -40.97 -43.52 44.68
CA ARG A 673 -40.92 -44.03 46.06
C ARG A 673 -39.50 -43.81 46.59
N ALA A 674 -39.31 -42.82 47.44
CA ALA A 674 -38.07 -42.64 48.20
C ALA A 674 -37.80 -43.91 49.03
N THR A 675 -36.71 -44.61 48.75
CA THR A 675 -36.13 -45.60 49.66
C THR A 675 -35.39 -44.84 50.76
N ALA A 676 -36.14 -44.41 51.78
CA ALA A 676 -35.58 -43.80 52.97
C ALA A 676 -34.74 -44.85 53.76
N GLY A 677 -33.42 -44.69 53.73
CA GLY A 677 -32.57 -45.16 54.83
C GLY A 677 -32.75 -44.24 56.03
N ALA A 678 -33.37 -44.76 57.09
CA ALA A 678 -33.42 -44.25 58.47
C ALA A 678 -33.59 -42.72 58.67
N LEU A 679 -34.85 -42.29 58.83
CA LEU A 679 -35.21 -41.03 59.48
C LEU A 679 -35.16 -41.21 61.00
N GLY A 680 -34.30 -40.44 61.69
CA GLY A 680 -34.40 -40.23 63.14
C GLY A 680 -35.64 -39.41 63.53
N PRO A 681 -36.16 -39.53 64.77
CA PRO A 681 -37.58 -39.27 65.07
C PRO A 681 -37.96 -37.79 65.20
N HIS A 682 -39.20 -37.47 64.79
CA HIS A 682 -39.91 -36.21 65.02
C HIS A 682 -41.00 -36.39 66.11
N THR A 683 -41.21 -35.37 66.96
CA THR A 683 -42.32 -35.31 67.96
C THR A 683 -43.16 -34.02 67.85
N GLY A 684 -44.49 -34.20 67.81
CA GLY A 684 -45.58 -33.23 68.14
C GLY A 684 -46.10 -32.35 66.99
N SER A 685 -47.26 -32.56 66.32
CA SER A 685 -48.68 -32.76 66.68
C SER A 685 -49.47 -31.50 67.09
N LEU A 686 -50.31 -31.00 66.18
CA LEU A 686 -51.68 -30.52 66.45
C LEU A 686 -52.55 -30.80 65.20
N ALA A 687 -53.60 -31.58 65.38
CA ALA A 687 -54.72 -31.81 64.45
C ALA A 687 -56.00 -31.91 65.32
N PRO A 688 -57.26 -31.76 64.81
CA PRO A 688 -57.66 -31.75 63.39
C PRO A 688 -58.83 -30.80 62.99
N THR A 689 -59.03 -30.62 61.69
CA THR A 689 -60.37 -30.62 61.07
C THR A 689 -60.39 -31.69 59.98
N SER A 690 -61.00 -32.84 60.31
CA SER A 690 -61.38 -34.01 59.49
C SER A 690 -60.50 -34.43 58.31
N PRO A 691 -59.84 -35.60 58.42
CA PRO A 691 -60.38 -36.77 57.72
C PRO A 691 -60.53 -37.99 58.65
N ARG A 692 -61.54 -38.82 58.35
CA ARG A 692 -61.87 -40.06 59.08
C ARG A 692 -60.75 -41.09 58.98
N THR A 693 -60.21 -41.53 60.12
CA THR A 693 -59.64 -42.89 60.30
C THR A 693 -59.84 -43.31 61.78
N PRO A 694 -60.20 -44.57 62.10
CA PRO A 694 -60.19 -45.01 63.50
C PRO A 694 -58.78 -45.44 63.91
N LEU A 695 -58.22 -44.71 64.87
CA LEU A 695 -56.98 -44.96 65.61
C LEU A 695 -57.08 -46.13 66.60
N ARG A 696 -55.94 -46.70 67.02
CA ARG A 696 -55.85 -47.47 68.29
C ARG A 696 -54.56 -47.14 69.10
N ARG A 697 -54.71 -46.14 69.98
CA ARG A 697 -54.07 -45.76 71.29
C ARG A 697 -52.53 -45.72 71.59
N PRO A 698 -52.07 -44.84 72.54
CA PRO A 698 -50.67 -44.36 72.79
C PRO A 698 -50.07 -44.80 74.17
N PRO A 699 -48.87 -44.36 74.66
CA PRO A 699 -48.66 -43.02 75.29
C PRO A 699 -47.22 -42.37 75.25
N SER A 700 -47.20 -41.02 75.42
CA SER A 700 -46.28 -40.09 76.16
C SER A 700 -44.75 -40.04 75.92
N TYR A 701 -44.17 -38.85 75.63
CA TYR A 701 -43.58 -37.86 76.57
C TYR A 701 -42.92 -36.63 75.86
N THR A 702 -42.75 -35.54 76.63
CA THR A 702 -42.44 -34.14 76.27
C THR A 702 -40.97 -33.72 76.48
N HIS A 703 -40.46 -32.80 75.64
CA HIS A 703 -39.48 -31.69 75.87
C HIS A 703 -38.91 -31.30 74.48
N GLY A 704 -38.61 -30.07 74.06
CA GLY A 704 -38.57 -28.72 74.61
C GLY A 704 -37.65 -27.90 73.69
N ALA A 705 -38.07 -26.68 73.30
CA ALA A 705 -37.36 -25.61 72.56
C ALA A 705 -37.52 -25.49 71.01
N THR A 706 -38.29 -24.44 70.66
CA THR A 706 -38.23 -23.46 69.54
C THR A 706 -37.83 -23.88 68.11
N ALA A 707 -38.81 -23.71 67.20
CA ALA A 707 -38.73 -23.92 65.76
C ALA A 707 -38.19 -22.70 64.97
N GLY A 708 -37.47 -22.97 63.87
CA GLY A 708 -37.24 -22.06 62.74
C GLY A 708 -37.69 -22.71 61.41
N PRO A 709 -37.96 -21.95 60.32
CA PRO A 709 -38.84 -22.41 59.22
C PRO A 709 -38.17 -23.08 58.00
N SER A 710 -36.95 -23.64 58.09
CA SER A 710 -36.32 -24.41 57.00
C SER A 710 -35.99 -25.85 57.45
N HIS A 711 -36.43 -26.85 56.69
CA HIS A 711 -36.12 -28.27 56.94
C HIS A 711 -35.00 -28.69 55.99
N VAL A 712 -33.82 -28.98 56.53
CA VAL A 712 -32.66 -29.47 55.76
C VAL A 712 -32.73 -31.00 55.68
N LEU A 713 -32.84 -31.57 54.48
CA LEU A 713 -32.80 -33.03 54.28
C LEU A 713 -31.35 -33.51 54.12
N ALA A 714 -30.97 -34.54 54.89
CA ALA A 714 -29.61 -35.07 54.94
C ALA A 714 -29.12 -35.64 53.59
N ARG A 715 -29.98 -36.39 52.89
CA ARG A 715 -29.72 -36.92 51.53
C ARG A 715 -31.03 -37.33 50.87
N LEU A 716 -31.21 -37.00 49.58
CA LEU A 716 -32.30 -37.53 48.76
C LEU A 716 -31.71 -38.56 47.77
N GLY A 717 -32.06 -39.82 47.98
CA GLY A 717 -31.69 -40.93 47.10
C GLY A 717 -32.95 -41.67 46.64
N ALA A 718 -33.12 -41.79 45.33
CA ALA A 718 -34.09 -42.71 44.75
C ALA A 718 -33.40 -43.46 43.60
N GLU A 719 -33.44 -44.78 43.65
CA GLU A 719 -33.02 -45.66 42.56
C GLU A 719 -34.28 -46.21 41.89
N THR A 720 -34.37 -46.04 40.59
CA THR A 720 -35.33 -46.75 39.75
C THR A 720 -34.95 -48.24 39.76
N ARG A 721 -35.90 -49.09 40.15
CA ARG A 721 -35.78 -50.55 40.01
C ARG A 721 -36.00 -50.96 38.56
#